data_AF-A0A8H6W4Y9-F1
#
_entry.id   AF-A0A8H6W4Y9-F1
#
_cell.length_a   1.000
_cell.length_b   1.000
_cell.length_c   1.000
_cell.angle_alpha   90.00
_cell.angle_beta   90.00
_cell.angle_gamma   90.00
#
_symmetry.space_group_name_H-M   'P 1'
#
loop_
_entity.id
_entity.type
_entity.pdbx_description
1 polymer ?
#
loop_
_entity_poly.entity_id
_entity_poly.type
_entity_poly.pdbx_seq_one_letter_code
_entity_poly.pdbx_strand_id
1 'polypeptide(L)'
;MAASTQLPPGVTLISVITPSLNLLMIGTVWASMLIPLLLVLLFFSTPTVRRQPIFLMNVFTVVTGIVIGALNIRIYAHSIISPPGTFAARSLLAYLGMILYLPLIIDGVLAYRVYVVYPPRHTGVRISCLIFGPIVLLKIARFVNITMFMARFSSVLLGSNQITAITQFQNLWDHAPYTKIEWILQVVDNCWIAALFLWRLGRRAATAATSGAVHSGAEKIKQLFYLALGSFLFPCMFSVAQIIVTFRDHDFFIGDADALHAAAYLFVTNLYIEIIGLLLATIWVSKGRMESESGPSTYSSGHGSQLSSMAFRSKPVASRPGIGVHVRRQQEQDTDTYTYPGTLSISETYNTAGLDRTDFELQSFGPEVGRREEGAEGDGVIATSTPVLWTSFPLPVFRKPSSTRSMSLDITNLALERSYPLPLDVDLRAMALFPGAANVLEYLENTAFRWRSFHMLFYHDELRALSRMSVDTFDSLETLSLQSTAAITWDVPPLDLFLRAPRLRKATLHIDEDIWDESCTVTSRILLPWAQLTHLTLTLNSARMCFDILTRCENLVTATITADNNSGFGADNSHLSAEANLAFLETLSITIEYSGRVDELDEAFAVLRLPALKTLSISRFPALANTTSFRTFLAHAPNIERLDSEFVLEYRHLVAVLPRMRNLTALGLHHFREHYDLLNALRVPMAPETETEAETETLLPRLTSLHLGGYDRVAQVRAKYRSTADNRLDDDFELVST
;
A
#
# COMPACT_ATOMS: atom_id res chain seq x y z
N MET A 1 -5.62 27.83 34.56
CA MET A 1 -4.32 27.14 34.74
C MET A 1 -4.59 25.65 34.75
N ALA A 2 -4.51 25.00 33.58
CA ALA A 2 -4.77 23.58 33.44
C ALA A 2 -3.51 22.81 33.86
N ALA A 3 -3.63 21.92 34.85
CA ALA A 3 -2.55 21.06 35.29
C ALA A 3 -2.21 20.07 34.16
N SER A 4 -1.01 20.19 33.58
CA SER A 4 -0.48 19.23 32.62
C SER A 4 -0.36 17.87 33.28
N THR A 5 -1.29 16.97 32.97
CA THR A 5 -1.31 15.61 33.49
C THR A 5 -0.14 14.86 32.84
N GLN A 6 0.98 14.73 33.54
CA GLN A 6 2.06 13.84 33.12
C GLN A 6 1.51 12.41 33.10
N LEU A 7 1.51 11.78 31.92
CA LEU A 7 1.36 10.33 31.80
C LEU A 7 2.39 9.65 32.72
N PRO A 8 2.09 8.45 33.27
CA PRO A 8 3.06 7.69 34.04
C PRO A 8 4.37 7.59 33.26
N PRO A 9 5.51 7.93 33.86
CA PRO A 9 6.79 7.78 33.18
C PRO A 9 6.95 6.34 32.69
N GLY A 10 7.01 6.15 31.37
CA GLY A 10 7.10 4.84 30.73
C GLY A 10 6.01 4.51 29.69
N VAL A 11 4.89 5.25 29.67
CA VAL A 11 3.83 5.03 28.66
C VAL A 11 3.98 6.02 27.50
N THR A 12 4.80 5.67 26.52
CA THR A 12 4.80 6.35 25.22
C THR A 12 3.70 5.77 24.34
N LEU A 13 2.75 6.61 23.89
CA LEU A 13 1.74 6.20 22.91
C LEU A 13 2.45 5.70 21.64
N ILE A 14 2.18 4.45 21.25
CA ILE A 14 2.71 3.82 20.04
C ILE A 14 2.41 4.71 18.81
N SER A 15 1.24 5.33 18.75
CA SER A 15 0.83 6.22 17.66
C SER A 15 1.73 7.45 17.49
N VAL A 16 2.42 7.92 18.54
CA VAL A 16 3.36 9.05 18.46
C VAL A 16 4.74 8.58 17.95
N ILE A 17 5.12 7.34 18.26
CA ILE A 17 6.42 6.76 17.88
C ILE A 17 6.40 6.27 16.43
N THR A 18 5.33 5.61 16.00
CA THR A 18 5.24 4.93 14.70
C THR A 18 5.68 5.79 13.52
N PRO A 19 5.27 7.07 13.37
CA PRO A 19 5.68 7.88 12.23
C PRO A 19 7.18 8.21 12.23
N SER A 20 7.72 8.50 13.41
CA SER A 20 9.15 8.76 13.59
C SER A 20 9.98 7.51 13.33
N LEU A 21 9.48 6.35 13.76
CA LEU A 21 10.10 5.05 13.51
C LEU A 21 10.09 4.71 12.01
N ASN A 22 8.98 4.95 11.31
CA ASN A 22 8.90 4.71 9.88
C ASN A 22 9.86 5.62 9.08
N LEU A 23 9.95 6.93 9.40
CA LEU A 23 10.94 7.82 8.79
C LEU A 23 12.38 7.41 9.11
N LEU A 24 12.63 6.94 10.34
CA LEU A 24 13.93 6.39 10.73
C LEU A 24 14.28 5.16 9.88
N MET A 25 13.36 4.21 9.74
CA MET A 25 13.54 2.98 8.95
C MET A 25 13.74 3.29 7.46
N ILE A 26 12.92 4.15 6.87
CA ILE A 26 13.05 4.56 5.46
C ILE A 26 14.41 5.23 5.24
N GLY A 27 14.77 6.22 6.06
CA GLY A 27 16.03 6.95 5.90
C GLY A 27 17.27 6.08 6.14
N THR A 28 17.22 5.13 7.08
CA THR A 28 18.34 4.19 7.35
C THR A 28 18.54 3.23 6.19
N VAL A 29 17.47 2.59 5.70
CA VAL A 29 17.53 1.65 4.57
C VAL A 29 18.11 2.33 3.35
N TRP A 30 17.58 3.49 2.96
CA TRP A 30 18.09 4.21 1.80
C TRP A 30 19.53 4.71 1.96
N ALA A 31 19.89 5.26 3.12
CA ALA A 31 21.25 5.72 3.37
C ALA A 31 22.26 4.56 3.35
N SER A 32 21.89 3.39 3.89
CA SER A 32 22.73 2.20 3.87
C SER A 32 22.99 1.68 2.46
N MET A 33 22.00 1.79 1.55
CA MET A 33 22.17 1.45 0.13
C MET A 33 23.13 2.37 -0.61
N LEU A 34 23.32 3.61 -0.14
CA LEU A 34 24.27 4.55 -0.75
C LEU A 34 25.74 4.16 -0.50
N ILE A 35 26.04 3.43 0.57
CA ILE A 35 27.39 2.99 0.93
C ILE A 35 27.97 2.02 -0.13
N PRO A 36 27.32 0.88 -0.45
CA PRO A 36 27.83 -0.01 -1.49
C PRO A 36 27.84 0.68 -2.85
N LEU A 37 26.88 1.55 -3.16
CA LEU A 37 26.89 2.32 -4.41
C LEU A 37 28.07 3.28 -4.50
N LEU A 38 28.48 3.91 -3.39
CA LEU A 38 29.68 4.74 -3.32
C LEU A 38 30.94 3.90 -3.57
N LEU A 39 31.03 2.70 -2.96
CA LEU A 39 32.14 1.79 -3.18
C LEU A 39 32.22 1.32 -4.63
N VAL A 40 31.09 0.93 -5.23
CA VAL A 40 30.97 0.56 -6.64
C VAL A 40 31.41 1.71 -7.53
N LEU A 41 30.95 2.94 -7.26
CA LEU A 41 31.34 4.13 -8.00
C LEU A 41 32.86 4.37 -7.93
N LEU A 42 33.47 4.19 -6.77
CA LEU A 42 34.92 4.34 -6.58
C LEU A 42 35.71 3.23 -7.26
N PHE A 43 35.23 1.98 -7.17
CA PHE A 43 35.87 0.79 -7.72
C PHE A 43 35.91 0.82 -9.24
N PHE A 44 34.80 1.11 -9.90
CA PHE A 44 34.73 1.19 -11.36
C PHE A 44 35.30 2.48 -11.97
N SER A 45 35.70 3.44 -11.13
CA SER A 45 36.23 4.73 -11.61
C SER A 45 37.74 4.70 -11.76
N THR A 46 38.21 4.95 -12.99
CA THR A 46 39.64 5.08 -13.30
C THR A 46 40.20 6.43 -12.81
N PRO A 47 41.52 6.56 -12.57
CA PRO A 47 42.13 7.82 -12.11
C PRO A 47 41.84 9.03 -13.00
N THR A 48 41.60 8.81 -14.29
CA THR A 48 41.24 9.87 -15.24
C THR A 48 39.78 10.31 -15.09
N VAL A 49 38.84 9.36 -14.88
CA VAL A 49 37.42 9.66 -14.62
C VAL A 49 37.26 10.37 -13.27
N ARG A 50 38.04 10.00 -12.25
CA ARG A 50 38.00 10.63 -10.92
C ARG A 50 38.29 12.14 -10.93
N ARG A 51 39.02 12.63 -11.93
CA ARG A 51 39.34 14.05 -12.09
C ARG A 51 38.27 14.83 -12.84
N GLN A 52 37.24 14.16 -13.35
CA GLN A 52 36.15 14.83 -14.07
C GLN A 52 35.18 15.46 -13.05
N PRO A 53 34.70 16.68 -13.30
CA PRO A 53 33.80 17.38 -12.37
C PRO A 53 32.49 16.60 -12.13
N ILE A 54 32.02 15.85 -13.12
CA ILE A 54 30.83 15.00 -12.99
C ILE A 54 31.01 13.91 -11.93
N PHE A 55 32.21 13.33 -11.84
CA PHE A 55 32.51 12.31 -10.85
C PHE A 55 32.56 12.94 -9.45
N LEU A 56 33.21 14.09 -9.32
CA LEU A 56 33.29 14.80 -8.04
C LEU A 56 31.90 15.23 -7.54
N MET A 57 31.05 15.73 -8.43
CA MET A 57 29.66 16.09 -8.08
C MET A 57 28.85 14.86 -7.64
N ASN A 58 28.97 13.73 -8.34
CA ASN A 58 28.31 12.49 -7.92
C ASN A 58 28.77 12.03 -6.53
N VAL A 59 30.08 11.99 -6.29
CA VAL A 59 30.63 11.62 -4.96
C VAL A 59 30.10 12.57 -3.89
N PHE A 60 30.11 13.88 -4.16
CA PHE A 60 29.58 14.88 -3.24
C PHE A 60 28.09 14.67 -2.92
N THR A 61 27.26 14.42 -3.93
CA THR A 61 25.84 14.12 -3.76
C THR A 61 25.62 12.90 -2.88
N VAL A 62 26.37 11.81 -3.11
CA VAL A 62 26.24 10.57 -2.33
C VAL A 62 26.68 10.76 -0.89
N VAL A 63 27.83 11.41 -0.67
CA VAL A 63 28.31 11.71 0.68
C VAL A 63 27.30 12.58 1.42
N THR A 64 26.71 13.58 0.74
CA THR A 64 25.65 14.41 1.32
C THR A 64 24.42 13.58 1.67
N GLY A 65 23.99 12.65 0.80
CA GLY A 65 22.89 11.72 1.09
C GLY A 65 23.16 10.83 2.32
N ILE A 66 24.39 10.32 2.47
CA ILE A 66 24.80 9.56 3.65
C ILE A 66 24.77 10.43 4.92
N VAL A 67 25.23 11.69 4.83
CA VAL A 67 25.18 12.65 5.95
C VAL A 67 23.73 12.97 6.33
N ILE A 68 22.83 13.14 5.35
CA ILE A 68 21.39 13.32 5.59
C ILE A 68 20.83 12.09 6.32
N GLY A 69 21.18 10.88 5.88
CA GLY A 69 20.80 9.64 6.57
C GLY A 69 21.30 9.56 8.01
N ALA A 70 22.54 9.95 8.28
CA ALA A 70 23.09 9.99 9.64
C ALA A 70 22.38 11.02 10.52
N LEU A 71 22.04 12.20 9.97
CA LEU A 71 21.22 13.18 10.68
C LEU A 71 19.79 12.69 10.92
N ASN A 72 19.18 12.01 9.96
CA ASN A 72 17.87 11.37 10.10
C ASN A 72 17.89 10.40 11.29
N ILE A 73 18.89 9.51 11.35
CA ILE A 73 19.07 8.57 12.47
C ILE A 73 19.17 9.33 13.78
N ARG A 74 20.04 10.33 13.86
CA ARG A 74 20.25 11.10 15.09
C ARG A 74 18.98 11.82 15.54
N ILE A 75 18.26 12.47 14.63
CA ILE A 75 17.07 13.27 14.95
C ILE A 75 15.93 12.37 15.40
N TYR A 76 15.60 11.33 14.63
CA TYR A 76 14.46 10.48 14.94
C TYR A 76 14.75 9.50 16.09
N ALA A 77 15.97 8.95 16.22
CA ALA A 77 16.31 8.15 17.40
C ALA A 77 16.25 9.00 18.68
N HIS A 78 16.76 10.24 18.64
CA HIS A 78 16.64 11.16 19.77
C HIS A 78 15.18 11.51 20.07
N SER A 79 14.34 11.67 19.04
CA SER A 79 12.89 11.89 19.19
C SER A 79 12.16 10.74 19.89
N ILE A 80 12.61 9.51 19.68
CA ILE A 80 11.99 8.31 20.26
C ILE A 80 12.47 8.12 21.71
N ILE A 81 13.76 8.37 21.97
CA ILE A 81 14.39 8.13 23.28
C ILE A 81 14.13 9.28 24.27
N SER A 82 14.04 10.53 23.77
CA SER A 82 13.92 11.72 24.63
C SER A 82 12.46 12.15 24.80
N PRO A 83 12.11 12.85 25.89
CA PRO A 83 10.77 13.36 26.10
C PRO A 83 10.27 14.18 24.90
N PRO A 84 8.97 14.07 24.55
CA PRO A 84 8.38 14.79 23.43
C PRO A 84 8.71 16.29 23.48
N GLY A 85 9.20 16.84 22.37
CA GLY A 85 9.48 18.28 22.23
C GLY A 85 10.93 18.72 22.45
N THR A 86 11.85 17.80 22.75
CA THR A 86 13.28 18.12 22.93
C THR A 86 14.10 17.95 21.65
N PHE A 87 13.77 18.71 20.60
CA PHE A 87 14.60 18.74 19.40
C PHE A 87 15.61 19.88 19.45
N ALA A 88 16.86 19.58 19.10
CA ALA A 88 17.82 20.63 18.78
C ALA A 88 17.38 21.31 17.47
N ALA A 89 16.70 22.46 17.57
CA ALA A 89 16.21 23.25 16.43
C ALA A 89 17.26 23.43 15.33
N ARG A 90 18.53 23.62 15.71
CA ARG A 90 19.66 23.74 14.77
C ARG A 90 19.89 22.47 13.95
N SER A 91 19.77 21.28 14.56
CA SER A 91 19.93 20.01 13.87
C SER A 91 18.78 19.75 12.90
N LEU A 92 17.54 20.07 13.32
CA LEU A 92 16.37 19.98 12.44
C LEU A 92 16.51 20.94 11.24
N LEU A 93 16.94 22.18 11.47
CA LEU A 93 17.16 23.16 10.42
C LEU A 93 18.28 22.74 9.46
N ALA A 94 19.37 22.17 9.97
CA ALA A 94 20.45 21.63 9.14
C ALA A 94 19.98 20.45 8.28
N TYR A 95 19.22 19.53 8.87
CA TYR A 95 18.62 18.40 8.16
C TYR A 95 17.65 18.87 7.06
N LEU A 96 16.70 19.74 7.40
CA LEU A 96 15.73 20.30 6.44
C LEU A 96 16.40 21.14 5.35
N GLY A 97 17.43 21.90 5.71
CA GLY A 97 18.23 22.63 4.72
C GLY A 97 18.90 21.68 3.74
N MET A 98 19.62 20.67 4.22
CA MET A 98 20.30 19.72 3.34
C MET A 98 19.34 18.94 2.46
N ILE A 99 18.22 18.45 3.00
CA ILE A 99 17.25 17.66 2.24
C ILE A 99 16.54 18.50 1.16
N LEU A 100 16.32 19.80 1.38
CA LEU A 100 15.69 20.70 0.40
C LEU A 100 16.69 21.21 -0.65
N TYR A 101 17.95 21.47 -0.28
CA TYR A 101 18.95 21.95 -1.23
C TYR A 101 19.60 20.82 -2.05
N LEU A 102 19.61 19.57 -1.58
CA LEU A 102 20.26 18.47 -2.29
C LEU A 102 19.64 18.18 -3.68
N PRO A 103 18.31 18.16 -3.88
CA PRO A 103 17.70 18.04 -5.21
C PRO A 103 18.21 19.09 -6.20
N LEU A 104 18.39 20.35 -5.75
CA LEU A 104 18.93 21.42 -6.60
C LEU A 104 20.37 21.10 -7.09
N ILE A 105 21.18 20.45 -6.24
CA ILE A 105 22.53 20.02 -6.56
C ILE A 105 22.50 18.84 -7.54
N ILE A 106 21.62 17.85 -7.30
CA ILE A 106 21.41 16.71 -8.20
C ILE A 106 21.02 17.19 -9.60
N ASP A 107 20.06 18.10 -9.68
CA ASP A 107 19.62 18.67 -10.95
C ASP A 107 20.69 19.57 -11.57
N GLY A 108 21.61 20.10 -10.76
CA GLY A 108 22.84 20.75 -11.21
C GLY A 108 23.75 19.77 -11.96
N VAL A 109 23.89 18.53 -11.48
CA VAL A 109 24.63 17.47 -12.18
C VAL A 109 23.97 17.11 -13.50
N LEU A 110 22.63 17.01 -13.52
CA LEU A 110 21.86 16.76 -14.73
C LEU A 110 22.01 17.91 -15.75
N ALA A 111 21.92 19.16 -15.31
CA ALA A 111 22.18 20.33 -16.15
C ALA A 111 23.62 20.34 -16.69
N TYR A 112 24.60 19.93 -15.88
CA TYR A 112 25.98 19.77 -16.33
C TYR A 112 26.11 18.68 -17.41
N ARG A 113 25.38 17.57 -17.31
CA ARG A 113 25.33 16.55 -18.37
C ARG A 113 24.76 17.12 -19.67
N VAL A 114 23.68 17.90 -19.60
CA VAL A 114 23.13 18.61 -20.78
C VAL A 114 24.15 19.57 -21.37
N TYR A 115 24.87 20.32 -20.52
CA TYR A 115 25.93 21.22 -20.94
C TYR A 115 27.04 20.51 -21.73
N VAL A 116 27.44 19.32 -21.29
CA VAL A 116 28.42 18.50 -22.02
C VAL A 116 27.85 17.99 -23.35
N VAL A 117 26.58 17.61 -23.40
CA VAL A 117 25.90 17.11 -24.62
C VAL A 117 25.68 18.21 -25.66
N TYR A 118 25.51 19.46 -25.22
CA TYR A 118 25.34 20.65 -26.06
C TYR A 118 26.48 21.65 -25.84
N PRO A 119 27.68 21.42 -26.43
CA PRO A 119 28.81 22.31 -26.26
C PRO A 119 28.44 23.73 -26.72
N PRO A 120 28.66 24.77 -25.90
CA PRO A 120 28.36 26.16 -26.26
C PRO A 120 29.15 26.65 -27.48
N ARG A 121 30.30 26.02 -27.76
CA ARG A 121 31.17 26.40 -28.88
C ARG A 121 30.63 25.99 -30.25
N HIS A 122 29.77 24.96 -30.29
CA HIS A 122 29.20 24.46 -31.54
C HIS A 122 27.71 24.78 -31.69
N THR A 123 27.05 25.15 -30.59
CA THR A 123 25.64 25.49 -30.56
C THR A 123 25.49 27.00 -30.67
N GLY A 124 24.83 27.50 -31.71
CA GLY A 124 24.65 28.94 -31.91
C GLY A 124 24.06 29.61 -30.67
N VAL A 125 24.49 30.84 -30.35
CA VAL A 125 24.17 31.53 -29.09
C VAL A 125 22.65 31.60 -28.83
N ARG A 126 21.84 31.77 -29.89
CA ARG A 126 20.37 31.77 -29.78
C ARG A 126 19.81 30.43 -29.29
N ILE A 127 20.30 29.32 -29.84
CA ILE A 127 19.87 27.97 -29.46
C ILE A 127 20.40 27.64 -28.07
N SER A 128 21.64 28.02 -27.76
CA SER A 128 22.20 27.86 -26.41
C SER A 128 21.39 28.63 -25.37
N CYS A 129 20.99 29.87 -25.67
CA CYS A 129 20.12 30.67 -24.80
C CYS A 129 18.74 30.02 -24.63
N LEU A 130 18.16 29.49 -25.71
CA LEU A 130 16.86 28.79 -25.66
C LEU A 130 16.91 27.49 -24.84
N ILE A 131 18.03 26.76 -24.87
CA ILE A 131 18.21 25.50 -24.12
C ILE A 131 18.53 25.78 -22.65
N PHE A 132 19.54 26.62 -22.37
CA PHE A 132 20.05 26.84 -21.01
C PHE A 132 19.32 27.93 -20.25
N GLY A 133 18.67 28.88 -20.94
CA GLY A 133 17.92 29.97 -20.32
C GLY A 133 16.84 29.46 -19.35
N PRO A 134 15.91 28.59 -19.79
CA PRO A 134 14.90 28.01 -18.91
C PRO A 134 15.50 27.24 -17.73
N ILE A 135 16.54 26.43 -17.96
CA ILE A 135 17.21 25.64 -16.90
C ILE A 135 17.79 26.56 -15.82
N VAL A 136 18.51 27.61 -16.23
CA VAL A 136 19.10 28.57 -15.28
C VAL A 136 18.02 29.34 -14.53
N LEU A 137 16.96 29.77 -15.24
CA LEU A 137 15.85 30.50 -14.63
C LEU A 137 15.12 29.64 -13.58
N LEU A 138 14.81 28.38 -13.90
CA LEU A 138 14.16 27.45 -12.98
C LEU A 138 15.02 27.18 -11.74
N LYS A 139 16.34 27.02 -11.90
CA LYS A 139 17.24 26.83 -10.75
C LYS A 139 17.32 28.06 -9.85
N ILE A 140 17.35 29.26 -10.43
CA ILE A 140 17.32 30.50 -9.66
C ILE A 140 15.98 30.61 -8.90
N ALA A 141 14.86 30.34 -9.57
CA ALA A 141 13.53 30.39 -8.96
C ALA A 141 13.42 29.42 -7.78
N ARG A 142 13.86 28.16 -7.95
CA ARG A 142 13.90 27.15 -6.88
C ARG A 142 14.81 27.54 -5.74
N PHE A 143 16.02 28.01 -6.03
CA PHE A 143 16.95 28.48 -5.00
C PHE A 143 16.36 29.61 -4.16
N VAL A 144 15.73 30.61 -4.80
CA VAL A 144 15.06 31.72 -4.10
C VAL A 144 13.89 31.18 -3.26
N ASN A 145 13.05 30.31 -3.82
CA ASN A 145 11.90 29.74 -3.13
C ASN A 145 12.32 28.94 -1.87
N ILE A 146 13.30 28.05 -1.99
CA ILE A 146 13.85 27.28 -0.85
C ILE A 146 14.46 28.23 0.19
N THR A 147 15.20 29.25 -0.24
CA THR A 147 15.82 30.21 0.68
C THR A 147 14.78 31.02 1.45
N MET A 148 13.71 31.45 0.78
CA MET A 148 12.58 32.13 1.43
C MET A 148 11.85 31.21 2.41
N PHE A 149 11.61 29.96 2.03
CA PHE A 149 11.04 28.95 2.93
C PHE A 149 11.92 28.76 4.17
N MET A 150 13.22 28.54 3.99
CA MET A 150 14.17 28.33 5.09
C MET A 150 14.31 29.56 5.98
N ALA A 151 14.31 30.77 5.42
CA ALA A 151 14.34 32.01 6.19
C ALA A 151 13.10 32.12 7.09
N ARG A 152 11.91 31.91 6.54
CA ARG A 152 10.64 31.94 7.29
C ARG A 152 10.52 30.80 8.30
N PHE A 153 10.94 29.59 7.93
CA PHE A 153 10.91 28.45 8.82
C PHE A 153 11.90 28.64 9.98
N SER A 154 13.10 29.15 9.71
CA SER A 154 14.09 29.42 10.76
C SER A 154 13.64 30.50 11.74
N SER A 155 12.96 31.55 11.28
CA SER A 155 12.48 32.62 12.17
C SER A 155 11.36 32.14 13.10
N VAL A 156 10.48 31.27 12.59
CA VAL A 156 9.43 30.62 13.39
C VAL A 156 10.05 29.64 14.39
N LEU A 157 10.95 28.77 13.93
CA LEU A 157 11.56 27.72 14.75
C LEU A 157 12.48 28.26 15.86
N LEU A 158 13.20 29.36 15.60
CA LEU A 158 14.09 29.99 16.58
C LEU A 158 13.35 30.99 17.49
N GLY A 159 12.17 31.48 17.10
CA GLY A 159 11.37 32.43 17.86
C GLY A 159 10.39 31.80 18.84
N SER A 160 10.10 30.50 18.73
CA SER A 160 9.08 29.81 19.54
C SER A 160 9.66 28.96 20.68
N ASN A 161 8.84 28.75 21.72
CA ASN A 161 9.14 27.74 22.75
C ASN A 161 9.09 26.35 22.10
N GLN A 162 10.15 25.55 22.27
CA GLN A 162 10.50 24.32 21.52
C GLN A 162 9.38 23.28 21.35
N ILE A 163 8.38 23.26 22.24
CA ILE A 163 7.27 22.30 22.24
C ILE A 163 6.36 22.44 21.00
N THR A 164 6.48 23.55 20.24
CA THR A 164 5.63 23.84 19.07
C THR A 164 6.30 23.66 17.71
N ALA A 165 7.52 23.13 17.63
CA ALA A 165 8.25 23.05 16.36
C ALA A 165 7.54 22.21 15.27
N ILE A 166 6.96 21.06 15.64
CA ILE A 166 6.26 20.17 14.70
C ILE A 166 4.94 20.79 14.25
N THR A 167 4.15 21.32 15.18
CA THR A 167 2.86 21.95 14.87
C THR A 167 3.04 23.23 14.05
N GLN A 168 4.13 23.96 14.27
CA GLN A 168 4.51 25.11 13.44
C GLN A 168 5.01 24.70 12.06
N PHE A 169 5.73 23.58 11.95
CA PHE A 169 6.10 23.02 10.65
C PHE A 169 4.84 22.63 9.86
N GLN A 170 3.89 21.92 10.49
CA GLN A 170 2.60 21.57 9.90
C GLN A 170 1.86 22.82 9.43
N ASN A 171 1.68 23.80 10.31
CA ASN A 171 0.99 25.03 9.97
C ASN A 171 1.67 25.78 8.81
N LEU A 172 3.01 25.84 8.79
CA LEU A 172 3.74 26.45 7.68
C LEU A 172 3.58 25.64 6.40
N TRP A 173 3.58 24.32 6.48
CA TRP A 173 3.41 23.42 5.33
C TRP A 173 2.03 23.56 4.69
N ASP A 174 0.98 23.64 5.52
CA ASP A 174 -0.41 23.69 5.08
C ASP A 174 -0.73 25.02 4.39
N HIS A 175 -0.24 26.12 4.96
CA HIS A 175 -0.60 27.46 4.53
C HIS A 175 0.40 28.09 3.56
N ALA A 176 1.64 27.61 3.52
CA ALA A 176 2.66 28.24 2.70
C ALA A 176 2.79 27.56 1.32
N PRO A 177 2.71 28.33 0.23
CA PRO A 177 2.77 27.76 -1.12
C PRO A 177 4.18 27.30 -1.52
N TYR A 178 5.21 27.53 -0.70
CA TYR A 178 6.62 27.30 -1.07
C TYR A 178 6.89 25.85 -1.50
N THR A 179 6.39 24.87 -0.74
CA THR A 179 6.61 23.45 -1.05
C THR A 179 5.91 23.04 -2.34
N LYS A 180 4.66 23.51 -2.54
CA LYS A 180 3.88 23.26 -3.76
C LYS A 180 4.57 23.85 -4.99
N ILE A 181 5.05 25.09 -4.88
CA ILE A 181 5.82 25.77 -5.93
C ILE A 181 7.10 24.99 -6.22
N GLU A 182 7.83 24.57 -5.20
CA GLU A 182 9.10 23.84 -5.35
C GLU A 182 8.92 22.56 -6.16
N TRP A 183 7.92 21.74 -5.81
CA TRP A 183 7.70 20.47 -6.49
C TRP A 183 7.21 20.65 -7.93
N ILE A 184 6.37 21.65 -8.19
CA ILE A 184 5.98 21.99 -9.56
C ILE A 184 7.21 22.42 -10.37
N LEU A 185 8.05 23.32 -9.82
CA LEU A 185 9.27 23.75 -10.49
C LEU A 185 10.25 22.60 -10.72
N GLN A 186 10.36 21.66 -9.79
CA GLN A 186 11.18 20.45 -9.92
C GLN A 186 10.68 19.55 -11.05
N VAL A 187 9.37 19.27 -11.12
CA VAL A 187 8.79 18.47 -12.22
C VAL A 187 9.02 19.16 -13.56
N VAL A 188 8.82 20.47 -13.64
CA VAL A 188 9.03 21.22 -14.89
C VAL A 188 10.51 21.20 -15.31
N ASP A 189 11.46 21.40 -14.40
CA ASP A 189 12.91 21.34 -14.70
C ASP A 189 13.29 19.94 -15.19
N ASN A 190 12.85 18.89 -14.48
CA ASN A 190 13.15 17.50 -14.83
C ASN A 190 12.53 17.08 -16.17
N CYS A 191 11.28 17.45 -16.43
CA CYS A 191 10.61 17.21 -17.70
C CYS A 191 11.32 17.94 -18.86
N TRP A 192 11.73 19.20 -18.65
CA TRP A 192 12.44 19.97 -19.66
C TRP A 192 13.79 19.35 -20.02
N ILE A 193 14.59 18.99 -19.02
CA ILE A 193 15.88 18.33 -19.21
C ILE A 193 15.70 16.97 -19.91
N ALA A 194 14.72 16.18 -19.47
CA ALA A 194 14.41 14.88 -20.07
C ALA A 194 14.01 15.03 -21.55
N ALA A 195 13.13 15.99 -21.86
CA ALA A 195 12.70 16.27 -23.23
C ALA A 195 13.89 16.67 -24.11
N LEU A 196 14.79 17.54 -23.64
CA LEU A 196 15.99 17.95 -24.37
C LEU A 196 16.95 16.78 -24.62
N PHE A 197 17.08 15.87 -23.65
CA PHE A 197 17.94 14.69 -23.75
C PHE A 197 17.35 13.68 -24.76
N LEU A 198 16.06 13.36 -24.63
CA LEU A 198 15.36 12.44 -25.54
C LEU A 198 15.29 12.98 -26.96
N TRP A 199 15.02 14.28 -27.13
CA TRP A 199 15.05 14.92 -28.43
C TRP A 199 16.44 14.81 -29.09
N ARG A 200 17.51 15.02 -28.32
CA ARG A 200 18.87 14.84 -28.82
C ARG A 200 19.15 13.40 -29.24
N LEU A 201 18.69 12.46 -28.42
CA LEU A 201 18.86 11.03 -28.64
C LEU A 201 18.14 10.59 -29.91
N GLY A 202 16.88 10.99 -30.09
CA GLY A 202 16.08 10.68 -31.28
C GLY A 202 16.72 11.23 -32.55
N ARG A 203 17.25 12.46 -32.53
CA ARG A 203 17.98 13.01 -33.68
C ARG A 203 19.24 12.21 -34.02
N ARG A 204 19.98 11.71 -33.02
CA ARG A 204 21.18 10.89 -33.25
C ARG A 204 20.83 9.50 -33.77
N ALA A 205 19.76 8.90 -33.24
CA ALA A 205 19.25 7.62 -33.72
C ALA A 205 18.84 7.71 -35.20
N ALA A 206 18.12 8.77 -35.59
CA ALA A 206 17.75 9.02 -36.97
C ALA A 206 18.97 9.15 -37.90
N THR A 207 20.01 9.89 -37.48
CA THR A 207 21.25 10.00 -38.28
C THR A 207 22.07 8.72 -38.35
N ALA A 208 22.01 7.88 -37.32
CA ALA A 208 22.69 6.58 -37.31
C ALA A 208 21.99 5.59 -38.25
N ALA A 209 20.65 5.61 -38.27
CA ALA A 209 19.85 4.79 -39.17
C ALA A 209 20.13 5.09 -40.65
N THR A 210 20.31 6.36 -41.02
CA THR A 210 20.65 6.75 -42.40
C THR A 210 22.08 6.39 -42.82
N SER A 211 22.98 6.17 -41.86
CA SER A 211 24.41 5.92 -42.14
C SER A 211 24.77 4.43 -42.29
N GLY A 212 23.80 3.51 -42.26
CA GLY A 212 24.03 2.07 -42.45
C GLY A 212 24.75 1.35 -41.30
N ALA A 213 25.12 2.05 -40.23
CA ALA A 213 25.81 1.48 -39.05
C ALA A 213 24.83 0.83 -38.05
N VAL A 214 23.93 -0.02 -38.55
CA VAL A 214 22.73 -0.49 -37.84
C VAL A 214 23.05 -1.28 -36.56
N HIS A 215 24.07 -2.14 -36.57
CA HIS A 215 24.34 -3.04 -35.44
C HIS A 215 25.02 -2.38 -34.22
N SER A 216 25.83 -1.32 -34.41
CA SER A 216 26.47 -0.61 -33.27
C SER A 216 25.57 0.48 -32.67
N GLY A 217 24.59 0.97 -33.43
CA GLY A 217 23.68 2.04 -33.00
C GLY A 217 22.67 1.58 -31.94
N ALA A 218 22.10 0.38 -32.11
CA ALA A 218 21.03 -0.13 -31.24
C ALA A 218 21.47 -0.26 -29.77
N GLU A 219 22.65 -0.85 -29.51
CA GLU A 219 23.17 -0.99 -28.14
C GLU A 219 23.47 0.35 -27.48
N LYS A 220 24.01 1.32 -28.23
CA LYS A 220 24.25 2.67 -27.70
C LYS A 220 22.94 3.39 -27.38
N ILE A 221 21.90 3.22 -28.20
CA ILE A 221 20.57 3.78 -27.94
C ILE A 221 19.95 3.14 -26.70
N LYS A 222 20.06 1.81 -26.55
CA LYS A 222 19.59 1.07 -25.38
C LYS A 222 20.27 1.55 -24.10
N GLN A 223 21.60 1.72 -24.11
CA GLN A 223 22.35 2.28 -22.97
C GLN A 223 21.92 3.72 -22.64
N LEU A 224 21.72 4.57 -23.64
CA LEU A 224 21.27 5.96 -23.44
C LEU A 224 19.81 6.04 -22.97
N PHE A 225 18.98 5.07 -23.34
CA PHE A 225 17.61 4.94 -22.85
C PHE A 225 17.61 4.56 -21.37
N TYR A 226 18.37 3.54 -20.95
CA TYR A 226 18.48 3.19 -19.53
C TYR A 226 19.07 4.33 -18.69
N LEU A 227 20.04 5.06 -19.26
CA LEU A 227 20.54 6.29 -18.65
C LEU A 227 19.41 7.27 -18.37
N ALA A 228 18.57 7.53 -19.38
CA ALA A 228 17.47 8.47 -19.28
C ALA A 228 16.38 7.98 -18.33
N LEU A 229 16.08 6.68 -18.36
CA LEU A 229 15.09 6.04 -17.51
C LEU A 229 15.46 6.17 -16.03
N GLY A 230 16.71 5.82 -15.69
CA GLY A 230 17.22 5.85 -14.33
C GLY A 230 17.35 7.26 -13.77
N SER A 231 17.84 8.22 -14.58
CA SER A 231 18.12 9.57 -14.08
C SER A 231 16.99 10.58 -14.23
N PHE A 232 15.93 10.27 -14.99
CA PHE A 232 14.85 11.23 -15.25
C PHE A 232 13.45 10.67 -15.00
N LEU A 233 13.12 9.49 -15.52
CA LEU A 233 11.74 9.01 -15.46
C LEU A 233 11.32 8.69 -14.04
N PHE A 234 12.12 7.91 -13.30
CA PHE A 234 11.76 7.53 -11.93
C PHE A 234 11.63 8.74 -11.00
N PRO A 235 12.63 9.64 -10.89
CA PRO A 235 12.46 10.88 -10.13
C PRO A 235 11.24 11.69 -10.51
N CYS A 236 10.97 11.86 -11.82
CA CYS A 236 9.82 12.62 -12.28
C CYS A 236 8.49 11.97 -11.86
N MET A 237 8.37 10.65 -11.98
CA MET A 237 7.18 9.91 -11.53
C MET A 237 6.95 10.07 -10.03
N PHE A 238 8.01 9.99 -9.21
CA PHE A 238 7.91 10.21 -7.77
C PHE A 238 7.56 11.66 -7.43
N SER A 239 8.12 12.65 -8.12
CA SER A 239 7.74 14.06 -7.97
C SER A 239 6.28 14.32 -8.38
N VAL A 240 5.77 13.66 -9.42
CA VAL A 240 4.35 13.73 -9.79
C VAL A 240 3.47 13.08 -8.72
N ALA A 241 3.87 11.92 -8.18
CA ALA A 241 3.16 11.28 -7.07
C ALA A 241 3.11 12.18 -5.82
N GLN A 242 4.21 12.88 -5.51
CA GLN A 242 4.26 13.87 -4.42
C GLN A 242 3.26 15.00 -4.65
N ILE A 243 3.19 15.56 -5.86
CA ILE A 243 2.21 16.59 -6.22
C ILE A 243 0.80 16.05 -6.04
N ILE A 244 0.48 14.86 -6.56
CA ILE A 244 -0.86 14.27 -6.46
C ILE A 244 -1.26 14.10 -4.98
N VAL A 245 -0.40 13.50 -4.16
CA VAL A 245 -0.68 13.30 -2.72
C VAL A 245 -0.85 14.64 -2.00
N THR A 246 -0.13 15.68 -2.41
CA THR A 246 -0.22 17.00 -1.79
C THR A 246 -1.48 17.77 -2.16
N PHE A 247 -1.98 17.58 -3.38
CA PHE A 247 -3.11 18.36 -3.91
C PHE A 247 -4.47 17.64 -3.81
N ARG A 248 -4.50 16.32 -3.71
CA ARG A 248 -5.74 15.54 -3.72
C ARG A 248 -6.64 15.79 -2.49
N ASP A 249 -6.04 16.22 -1.40
CA ASP A 249 -6.57 15.89 -0.08
C ASP A 249 -6.59 17.15 0.81
N HIS A 250 -7.59 18.00 0.56
CA HIS A 250 -7.79 19.24 1.33
C HIS A 250 -8.40 18.98 2.73
N ASP A 251 -9.16 17.90 2.92
CA ASP A 251 -9.77 17.50 4.21
C ASP A 251 -8.93 16.47 4.99
N PHE A 252 -7.89 15.94 4.36
CA PHE A 252 -6.99 14.90 4.87
C PHE A 252 -6.12 15.35 6.03
N PHE A 253 -5.91 16.67 6.19
CA PHE A 253 -5.14 17.25 7.29
C PHE A 253 -5.95 17.42 8.60
N ILE A 254 -7.28 17.37 8.53
CA ILE A 254 -8.16 17.67 9.68
C ILE A 254 -8.56 16.39 10.43
N GLY A 255 -8.37 15.20 9.85
CA GLY A 255 -8.78 13.92 10.46
C GLY A 255 -7.68 12.88 10.71
N ASP A 256 -6.81 12.60 9.73
CA ASP A 256 -5.91 11.44 9.79
C ASP A 256 -4.44 11.83 9.70
N ALA A 257 -3.71 11.73 10.82
CA ALA A 257 -2.27 12.03 10.88
C ALA A 257 -1.44 11.22 9.86
N ASP A 258 -1.95 10.10 9.36
CA ASP A 258 -1.29 9.19 8.42
C ASP A 258 -0.97 9.83 7.06
N ALA A 259 -1.75 10.83 6.69
CA ALA A 259 -1.65 11.64 5.49
C ALA A 259 -0.32 12.33 5.25
N LEU A 260 0.01 13.22 6.18
CA LEU A 260 1.22 14.03 6.17
C LEU A 260 2.45 13.14 6.23
N HIS A 261 2.36 12.03 6.96
CA HIS A 261 3.42 11.04 7.04
C HIS A 261 3.71 10.41 5.68
N ALA A 262 2.67 10.06 4.90
CA ALA A 262 2.85 9.54 3.54
C ALA A 262 3.58 10.54 2.62
N ALA A 263 3.24 11.83 2.68
CA ALA A 263 3.94 12.86 1.92
C ALA A 263 5.42 12.99 2.34
N ALA A 264 5.72 12.94 3.64
CA ALA A 264 7.09 12.95 4.14
C ALA A 264 7.89 11.70 3.73
N TYR A 265 7.28 10.52 3.77
CA TYR A 265 7.90 9.26 3.32
C TYR A 265 8.23 9.32 1.82
N LEU A 266 7.29 9.80 0.99
CA LEU A 266 7.51 10.01 -0.43
C LEU A 266 8.57 11.06 -0.70
N PHE A 267 8.64 12.11 0.11
CA PHE A 267 9.67 13.15 0.01
C PHE A 267 11.08 12.61 0.21
N VAL A 268 11.32 11.90 1.32
CA VAL A 268 12.61 11.27 1.62
C VAL A 268 12.95 10.22 0.56
N THR A 269 11.98 9.39 0.17
CA THR A 269 12.19 8.34 -0.84
C THR A 269 12.59 8.92 -2.19
N ASN A 270 11.89 9.97 -2.67
CA ASN A 270 12.21 10.58 -3.96
C ASN A 270 13.65 11.12 -4.00
N LEU A 271 14.11 11.77 -2.91
CA LEU A 271 15.49 12.24 -2.83
C LEU A 271 16.50 11.10 -3.01
N TYR A 272 16.29 9.96 -2.35
CA TYR A 272 17.21 8.83 -2.50
C TYR A 272 17.10 8.18 -3.89
N ILE A 273 15.90 8.09 -4.46
CA ILE A 273 15.71 7.64 -5.85
C ILE A 273 16.44 8.55 -6.84
N GLU A 274 16.45 9.87 -6.62
CA GLU A 274 17.24 10.82 -7.41
C GLU A 274 18.75 10.56 -7.32
N ILE A 275 19.28 10.36 -6.10
CA ILE A 275 20.69 10.04 -5.90
C ILE A 275 21.05 8.71 -6.58
N ILE A 276 20.26 7.67 -6.35
CA ILE A 276 20.50 6.32 -6.91
C ILE A 276 20.39 6.35 -8.43
N GLY A 277 19.36 6.99 -8.98
CA GLY A 277 19.17 7.17 -10.41
C GLY A 277 20.35 7.89 -11.08
N LEU A 278 20.89 8.93 -10.44
CA LEU A 278 22.08 9.64 -10.89
C LEU A 278 23.32 8.74 -10.93
N LEU A 279 23.51 7.90 -9.91
CA LEU A 279 24.64 6.98 -9.78
C LEU A 279 24.58 5.82 -10.76
N LEU A 280 23.45 5.13 -10.85
CA LEU A 280 23.24 4.01 -11.77
C LEU A 280 23.51 4.46 -13.21
N ALA A 281 23.03 5.66 -13.56
CA ALA A 281 23.32 6.28 -14.84
C ALA A 281 24.84 6.45 -15.08
N THR A 282 25.61 6.85 -14.06
CA THR A 282 27.07 7.04 -14.19
C THR A 282 27.82 5.71 -14.30
N ILE A 283 27.44 4.73 -13.48
CA ILE A 283 28.05 3.40 -13.44
C ILE A 283 27.83 2.69 -14.78
N TRP A 284 26.61 2.76 -15.33
CA TRP A 284 26.27 2.14 -16.60
C TRP A 284 27.11 2.67 -17.77
N VAL A 285 27.32 3.99 -17.81
CA VAL A 285 28.18 4.64 -18.82
C VAL A 285 29.64 4.20 -18.68
N SER A 286 30.08 3.95 -17.45
CA SER A 286 31.46 3.52 -17.19
C SER A 286 31.69 2.07 -17.64
N LYS A 287 30.71 1.17 -17.38
CA LYS A 287 30.78 -0.23 -17.81
C LYS A 287 30.85 -0.38 -19.34
N GLY A 288 30.01 0.35 -20.09
CA GLY A 288 30.01 0.28 -21.55
C GLY A 288 31.34 0.69 -22.21
N ARG A 289 32.18 1.49 -21.52
CA ARG A 289 33.52 1.83 -22.00
C ARG A 289 34.50 0.67 -21.85
N MET A 290 34.44 -0.05 -20.74
CA MET A 290 35.34 -1.18 -20.47
C MET A 290 35.14 -2.30 -21.49
N GLU A 291 33.88 -2.65 -21.77
CA GLU A 291 33.54 -3.70 -22.76
C GLU A 291 33.98 -3.32 -24.18
N SER A 292 33.96 -2.02 -24.52
CA SER A 292 34.44 -1.55 -25.83
C SER A 292 35.96 -1.58 -25.98
N GLU A 293 36.71 -1.50 -24.87
CA GLU A 293 38.17 -1.48 -24.87
C GLU A 293 38.77 -2.89 -24.75
N SER A 294 38.05 -3.84 -24.13
CA SER A 294 38.47 -5.24 -23.96
C SER A 294 38.16 -6.15 -25.15
N GLY A 295 37.48 -5.66 -26.19
CA GLY A 295 37.22 -6.44 -27.41
C GLY A 295 38.55 -6.84 -28.07
N PRO A 296 38.72 -8.11 -28.53
CA PRO A 296 39.95 -8.57 -29.16
C PRO A 296 40.28 -7.61 -30.30
N SER A 297 41.47 -6.99 -30.21
CA SER A 297 42.00 -6.11 -31.22
C SER A 297 42.33 -6.95 -32.44
N THR A 298 41.31 -7.31 -33.22
CA THR A 298 41.50 -7.87 -34.54
C THR A 298 42.22 -6.78 -35.33
N TYR A 299 43.52 -6.98 -35.53
CA TYR A 299 44.41 -6.15 -36.34
C TYR A 299 43.89 -6.15 -37.80
N SER A 300 42.79 -5.45 -38.08
CA SER A 300 42.41 -5.09 -39.43
C SER A 300 43.19 -3.84 -39.81
N SER A 301 44.30 -4.10 -40.50
CA SER A 301 45.13 -3.09 -41.14
C SER A 301 44.30 -2.26 -42.12
N GLY A 302 44.06 -1.00 -41.77
CA GLY A 302 43.97 0.10 -42.75
C GLY A 302 42.59 0.48 -43.27
N HIS A 303 41.90 1.37 -42.57
CA HIS A 303 41.47 2.69 -43.08
C HIS A 303 40.63 3.38 -41.99
N GLY A 304 41.13 4.50 -41.47
CA GLY A 304 40.60 5.14 -40.27
C GLY A 304 39.22 5.78 -40.46
N SER A 305 38.24 5.32 -39.68
CA SER A 305 37.01 6.07 -39.39
C SER A 305 37.10 6.68 -37.98
N GLN A 306 37.55 7.95 -37.92
CA GLN A 306 37.72 8.75 -36.70
C GLN A 306 36.39 9.20 -36.03
N LEU A 307 35.31 8.43 -36.11
CA LEU A 307 33.99 8.84 -35.61
C LEU A 307 33.58 8.20 -34.26
N SER A 308 34.37 7.27 -33.72
CA SER A 308 34.10 6.62 -32.42
C SER A 308 34.89 7.26 -31.28
N SER A 309 34.51 8.47 -30.84
CA SER A 309 34.92 8.99 -29.52
C SER A 309 34.14 10.28 -29.20
N MET A 310 33.03 10.16 -28.46
CA MET A 310 32.65 11.21 -27.51
C MET A 310 33.47 11.02 -26.24
N ALA A 311 34.80 11.16 -26.37
CA ALA A 311 35.66 11.38 -25.24
C ALA A 311 35.39 12.79 -24.71
N PHE A 312 35.30 12.91 -23.39
CA PHE A 312 35.78 14.10 -22.68
C PHE A 312 37.26 14.26 -23.05
N ARG A 313 37.55 14.87 -24.20
CA ARG A 313 38.90 15.01 -24.71
C ARG A 313 39.60 16.05 -23.85
N SER A 314 40.37 15.60 -22.85
CA SER A 314 41.42 16.43 -22.27
C SER A 314 42.30 16.90 -23.43
N LYS A 315 42.44 18.21 -23.59
CA LYS A 315 43.29 18.79 -24.64
C LYS A 315 44.66 18.09 -24.58
N PRO A 316 45.17 17.53 -25.68
CA PRO A 316 46.57 17.14 -25.71
C PRO A 316 47.40 18.41 -25.49
N VAL A 317 48.22 18.40 -24.44
CA VAL A 317 49.27 19.39 -24.25
C VAL A 317 50.13 19.33 -25.51
N ALA A 318 50.25 20.46 -26.21
CA ALA A 318 51.06 20.57 -27.41
C ALA A 318 52.53 20.27 -27.04
N SER A 319 52.97 19.06 -27.29
CA SER A 319 54.39 18.71 -27.27
C SER A 319 55.06 19.41 -28.44
N ARG A 320 56.03 20.29 -28.12
CA ARG A 320 56.98 20.90 -29.06
C ARG A 320 57.63 19.84 -29.96
N PRO A 321 57.94 20.16 -31.23
CA PRO A 321 58.67 19.25 -32.11
C PRO A 321 60.13 19.18 -31.66
N GLY A 322 60.56 18.02 -31.18
CA GLY A 322 61.93 17.72 -30.78
C GLY A 322 62.41 16.42 -31.40
N ILE A 323 63.14 16.57 -32.50
CA ILE A 323 64.33 15.82 -32.94
C ILE A 323 64.37 14.33 -32.58
N GLY A 324 64.28 13.51 -33.63
CA GLY A 324 64.40 12.06 -33.53
C GLY A 324 65.76 11.60 -33.04
N VAL A 325 65.74 10.55 -32.22
CA VAL A 325 66.86 9.64 -32.01
C VAL A 325 66.30 8.23 -32.06
N HIS A 326 66.73 7.47 -33.06
CA HIS A 326 66.53 6.05 -33.19
C HIS A 326 67.39 5.34 -32.14
N VAL A 327 66.80 4.62 -31.19
CA VAL A 327 67.50 3.61 -30.40
C VAL A 327 66.69 2.31 -30.39
N ARG A 328 67.39 1.24 -30.73
CA ARG A 328 67.02 -0.16 -30.86
C ARG A 328 67.51 -0.90 -29.62
N ARG A 329 66.68 -1.74 -28.96
CA ARG A 329 67.05 -2.99 -28.24
C ARG A 329 65.84 -3.61 -27.49
N GLN A 330 65.52 -4.88 -27.80
CA GLN A 330 65.66 -6.10 -26.94
C GLN A 330 64.62 -6.15 -25.79
N GLN A 331 63.59 -7.00 -25.80
CA GLN A 331 63.54 -8.48 -25.66
C GLN A 331 64.01 -8.99 -24.28
N GLU A 332 63.04 -9.40 -23.46
CA GLU A 332 63.02 -10.45 -22.40
C GLU A 332 61.64 -10.31 -21.70
N GLN A 333 60.67 -11.22 -21.83
CA GLN A 333 60.58 -12.61 -21.34
C GLN A 333 60.70 -12.68 -19.81
N ASP A 334 59.57 -12.80 -19.11
CA ASP A 334 59.32 -13.96 -18.25
C ASP A 334 57.86 -14.05 -17.76
N THR A 335 57.34 -15.25 -17.97
CA THR A 335 56.14 -15.87 -17.39
C THR A 335 56.38 -16.19 -15.92
N ASP A 336 55.32 -16.10 -15.10
CA ASP A 336 55.02 -17.22 -14.21
C ASP A 336 53.55 -17.25 -13.75
N THR A 337 53.05 -18.48 -13.73
CA THR A 337 51.69 -18.93 -13.50
C THR A 337 51.57 -19.42 -12.06
N TYR A 338 50.49 -19.07 -11.35
CA TYR A 338 50.03 -19.82 -10.18
C TYR A 338 48.51 -19.95 -10.20
N THR A 339 48.04 -21.16 -9.90
CA THR A 339 46.66 -21.64 -10.03
C THR A 339 46.15 -22.15 -8.67
N TYR A 340 44.83 -21.98 -8.47
CA TYR A 340 43.88 -22.65 -7.55
C TYR A 340 43.66 -22.11 -6.12
N PRO A 341 42.51 -22.40 -5.46
CA PRO A 341 41.15 -22.67 -5.98
C PRO A 341 40.00 -21.93 -5.23
N GLY A 342 38.86 -21.81 -5.91
CA GLY A 342 37.49 -22.01 -5.40
C GLY A 342 36.99 -21.31 -4.13
N THR A 343 35.98 -20.45 -4.30
CA THR A 343 34.82 -20.41 -3.39
C THR A 343 33.59 -19.86 -4.10
N LEU A 344 32.50 -20.59 -3.96
CA LEU A 344 31.18 -20.39 -4.55
C LEU A 344 30.34 -19.51 -3.60
N SER A 345 29.67 -18.48 -4.11
CA SER A 345 28.45 -17.95 -3.48
C SER A 345 27.52 -17.39 -4.55
N ILE A 346 26.35 -18.01 -4.68
CA ILE A 346 25.27 -17.67 -5.60
C ILE A 346 24.31 -16.72 -4.86
N SER A 347 23.86 -15.68 -5.56
CA SER A 347 22.64 -14.94 -5.27
C SER A 347 22.12 -14.40 -6.61
N GLU A 348 21.31 -15.21 -7.29
CA GLU A 348 20.58 -14.79 -8.47
C GLU A 348 19.23 -14.18 -8.08
N THR A 349 18.98 -13.00 -8.63
CA THR A 349 17.66 -12.39 -8.78
C THR A 349 17.43 -12.34 -10.29
N TYR A 350 16.39 -13.01 -10.80
CA TYR A 350 15.97 -12.85 -12.19
C TYR A 350 14.53 -12.34 -12.29
N ASN A 351 14.46 -11.14 -12.85
CA ASN A 351 13.33 -10.58 -13.57
C ASN A 351 13.14 -11.34 -14.89
N THR A 352 11.89 -11.63 -15.26
CA THR A 352 11.52 -12.07 -16.61
C THR A 352 10.79 -10.95 -17.35
N ALA A 353 11.36 -10.52 -18.48
CA ALA A 353 10.64 -9.80 -19.52
C ALA A 353 11.32 -10.02 -20.89
N GLY A 354 10.53 -10.51 -21.85
CA GLY A 354 10.62 -10.15 -23.27
C GLY A 354 11.42 -11.09 -24.18
N LEU A 355 10.71 -11.96 -24.89
CA LEU A 355 11.14 -12.51 -26.18
C LEU A 355 9.96 -12.50 -27.13
N ASP A 356 10.13 -11.81 -28.26
CA ASP A 356 9.17 -11.66 -29.35
C ASP A 356 9.63 -12.53 -30.53
N ARG A 357 8.72 -13.42 -30.95
CA ARG A 357 8.41 -13.89 -32.31
C ARG A 357 9.54 -14.25 -33.30
N THR A 358 9.63 -15.54 -33.61
CA THR A 358 9.91 -16.04 -34.98
C THR A 358 8.89 -17.12 -35.33
N ASP A 359 8.34 -17.03 -36.54
CA ASP A 359 7.30 -17.91 -37.07
C ASP A 359 7.74 -19.39 -37.11
N PHE A 360 6.86 -20.31 -36.69
CA PHE A 360 7.01 -21.74 -36.94
C PHE A 360 5.66 -22.36 -37.29
N GLU A 361 5.59 -22.93 -38.49
CA GLU A 361 4.49 -23.77 -38.98
C GLU A 361 4.43 -25.08 -38.17
N LEU A 362 3.23 -25.41 -37.69
CA LEU A 362 2.94 -26.69 -37.04
C LEU A 362 2.75 -27.78 -38.11
N GLN A 363 3.79 -28.59 -38.33
CA GLN A 363 3.65 -29.93 -38.89
C GLN A 363 3.42 -30.93 -37.75
N SER A 364 2.32 -31.67 -37.86
CA SER A 364 1.96 -32.82 -37.04
C SER A 364 3.00 -33.93 -37.13
N PHE A 365 3.47 -34.45 -35.99
CA PHE A 365 4.03 -35.80 -35.91
C PHE A 365 3.60 -36.50 -34.63
N GLY A 366 3.17 -37.76 -34.80
CA GLY A 366 2.80 -38.70 -33.74
C GLY A 366 4.00 -39.26 -32.98
N PRO A 367 3.79 -40.30 -32.16
CA PRO A 367 4.65 -40.60 -31.03
C PRO A 367 5.83 -41.48 -31.44
N GLU A 368 7.06 -41.04 -31.16
CA GLU A 368 8.20 -41.93 -31.08
C GLU A 368 9.00 -41.75 -29.80
N VAL A 369 9.39 -42.92 -29.31
CA VAL A 369 9.96 -43.23 -28.01
C VAL A 369 11.46 -42.95 -28.01
N GLY A 370 11.91 -42.29 -26.93
CA GLY A 370 13.17 -42.60 -26.27
C GLY A 370 14.43 -41.86 -26.74
N ARG A 371 14.86 -40.89 -25.93
CA ARG A 371 16.26 -40.83 -25.47
C ARG A 371 16.43 -39.89 -24.27
N ARG A 372 17.15 -40.40 -23.27
CA ARG A 372 17.68 -39.72 -22.09
C ARG A 372 18.59 -38.55 -22.48
N GLU A 373 18.35 -37.39 -21.90
CA GLU A 373 19.41 -36.47 -21.47
C GLU A 373 19.11 -36.05 -20.03
N GLU A 374 19.98 -36.46 -19.11
CA GLU A 374 20.02 -36.02 -17.72
C GLU A 374 20.98 -34.83 -17.64
N GLY A 375 20.53 -33.67 -17.16
CA GLY A 375 21.42 -32.56 -16.81
C GLY A 375 20.73 -31.22 -16.62
N ALA A 376 20.50 -30.85 -15.36
CA ALA A 376 20.15 -29.50 -14.87
C ALA A 376 18.70 -28.99 -15.08
N GLU A 377 17.71 -29.68 -14.50
CA GLU A 377 16.37 -29.16 -14.21
C GLU A 377 15.94 -29.60 -12.79
N GLY A 378 16.46 -28.92 -11.76
CA GLY A 378 16.20 -29.30 -10.35
C GLY A 378 15.02 -28.55 -9.71
N ASP A 379 14.96 -27.22 -9.89
CA ASP A 379 14.14 -26.39 -9.00
C ASP A 379 12.86 -25.83 -9.64
N GLY A 380 12.78 -25.79 -10.99
CA GLY A 380 11.55 -25.40 -11.71
C GLY A 380 10.49 -26.50 -11.81
N VAL A 381 10.90 -27.77 -11.66
CA VAL A 381 10.02 -28.95 -11.81
C VAL A 381 9.20 -29.20 -10.53
N ILE A 382 9.70 -28.82 -9.35
CA ILE A 382 9.02 -29.06 -8.07
C ILE A 382 7.81 -28.12 -7.89
N ALA A 383 7.95 -26.85 -8.29
CA ALA A 383 6.83 -25.89 -8.23
C ALA A 383 5.73 -26.20 -9.26
N THR A 384 6.08 -26.76 -10.43
CA THR A 384 5.11 -27.08 -11.49
C THR A 384 4.41 -28.43 -11.31
N SER A 385 4.88 -29.28 -10.38
CA SER A 385 4.35 -30.64 -10.15
C SER A 385 3.56 -30.81 -8.85
N THR A 386 3.46 -29.80 -7.98
CA THR A 386 2.75 -29.92 -6.69
C THR A 386 1.27 -29.49 -6.84
N PRO A 387 0.28 -30.41 -6.85
CA PRO A 387 -1.12 -30.08 -7.13
C PRO A 387 -1.71 -29.06 -6.15
N VAL A 388 -1.23 -29.07 -4.89
CA VAL A 388 -1.66 -28.15 -3.83
C VAL A 388 -1.34 -26.69 -4.14
N LEU A 389 -0.28 -26.41 -4.89
CA LEU A 389 0.04 -25.03 -5.29
C LEU A 389 -0.98 -24.48 -6.31
N TRP A 390 -1.65 -25.37 -7.03
CA TRP A 390 -2.64 -25.03 -8.06
C TRP A 390 -4.07 -24.95 -7.52
N THR A 391 -4.33 -25.37 -6.27
CA THR A 391 -5.69 -25.36 -5.70
C THR A 391 -6.16 -23.98 -5.23
N SER A 392 -5.27 -23.04 -4.94
CA SER A 392 -5.60 -21.70 -4.43
C SER A 392 -5.13 -20.57 -5.35
N PHE A 393 -5.01 -20.85 -6.64
CA PHE A 393 -4.42 -19.93 -7.60
C PHE A 393 -5.45 -18.87 -8.05
N PRO A 394 -5.21 -17.57 -7.82
CA PRO A 394 -6.08 -16.53 -8.36
C PRO A 394 -5.97 -16.55 -9.88
N LEU A 395 -7.08 -16.75 -10.58
CA LEU A 395 -7.07 -16.93 -12.03
C LEU A 395 -6.62 -15.63 -12.73
N PRO A 396 -5.48 -15.63 -13.44
CA PRO A 396 -4.89 -14.44 -14.02
C PRO A 396 -5.66 -14.08 -15.29
N VAL A 397 -6.61 -13.15 -15.16
CA VAL A 397 -7.33 -12.60 -16.32
C VAL A 397 -6.77 -11.22 -16.62
N PHE A 398 -6.20 -11.05 -17.81
CA PHE A 398 -5.48 -9.83 -18.21
C PHE A 398 -6.36 -8.90 -19.05
N ARG A 399 -6.20 -7.57 -18.84
CA ARG A 399 -6.97 -6.49 -19.50
C ARG A 399 -6.75 -6.31 -21.00
N LYS A 400 -5.71 -6.91 -21.59
CA LYS A 400 -5.21 -6.50 -22.92
C LYS A 400 -5.88 -7.24 -24.09
N PRO A 401 -5.97 -6.59 -25.28
CA PRO A 401 -6.74 -7.10 -26.41
C PRO A 401 -6.12 -8.36 -27.04
N SER A 402 -7.02 -9.25 -27.48
CA SER A 402 -6.89 -10.49 -28.28
C SER A 402 -5.70 -11.43 -28.07
N SER A 403 -4.44 -10.97 -28.03
CA SER A 403 -3.27 -11.85 -27.92
C SER A 403 -3.03 -12.38 -26.50
N THR A 404 -3.41 -11.64 -25.46
CA THR A 404 -3.29 -12.11 -24.06
C THR A 404 -4.44 -13.01 -23.61
N ARG A 405 -5.52 -13.10 -24.40
CA ARG A 405 -6.71 -13.91 -24.06
C ARG A 405 -6.44 -15.42 -24.17
N SER A 406 -5.67 -15.85 -25.17
CA SER A 406 -5.26 -17.25 -25.28
C SER A 406 -4.38 -17.63 -24.09
N MET A 407 -3.39 -16.79 -23.77
CA MET A 407 -2.47 -17.05 -22.65
C MET A 407 -3.19 -17.17 -21.30
N SER A 408 -4.22 -16.35 -21.02
CA SER A 408 -5.00 -16.48 -19.78
C SER A 408 -5.81 -17.77 -19.73
N LEU A 409 -6.41 -18.19 -20.85
CA LEU A 409 -7.14 -19.46 -20.92
C LEU A 409 -6.19 -20.65 -20.82
N ASP A 410 -5.03 -20.61 -21.46
CA ASP A 410 -4.02 -21.67 -21.39
C ASP A 410 -3.50 -21.85 -19.96
N ILE A 411 -3.24 -20.75 -19.25
CA ILE A 411 -2.84 -20.80 -17.82
C ILE A 411 -3.99 -21.32 -16.95
N THR A 412 -5.23 -20.92 -17.24
CA THR A 412 -6.42 -21.42 -16.53
C THR A 412 -6.56 -22.92 -16.73
N ASN A 413 -6.47 -23.41 -17.95
CA ASN A 413 -6.56 -24.83 -18.29
C ASN A 413 -5.46 -25.61 -17.61
N LEU A 414 -4.22 -25.10 -17.66
CA LEU A 414 -3.09 -25.71 -16.97
C LEU A 414 -3.35 -25.81 -15.46
N ALA A 415 -3.88 -24.77 -14.82
CA ALA A 415 -4.21 -24.80 -13.40
C ALA A 415 -5.32 -25.82 -13.09
N LEU A 416 -6.35 -25.92 -13.93
CA LEU A 416 -7.45 -26.88 -13.78
C LEU A 416 -6.98 -28.34 -13.96
N GLU A 417 -6.11 -28.59 -14.94
CA GLU A 417 -5.52 -29.89 -15.19
C GLU A 417 -4.60 -30.32 -14.04
N ARG A 418 -3.75 -29.40 -13.56
CA ARG A 418 -2.74 -29.68 -12.53
C ARG A 418 -3.32 -29.78 -11.12
N SER A 419 -4.44 -29.11 -10.85
CA SER A 419 -5.15 -29.22 -9.57
C SER A 419 -5.97 -30.52 -9.47
N TYR A 420 -6.26 -31.22 -10.57
CA TYR A 420 -7.04 -32.47 -10.52
C TYR A 420 -6.33 -33.57 -9.72
N PRO A 421 -7.02 -34.25 -8.77
CA PRO A 421 -8.44 -34.22 -8.44
C PRO A 421 -8.82 -33.35 -7.21
N LEU A 422 -7.92 -32.48 -6.73
CA LEU A 422 -8.10 -31.75 -5.48
C LEU A 422 -9.23 -30.71 -5.56
N PRO A 423 -9.83 -30.34 -4.41
CA PRO A 423 -10.76 -29.23 -4.33
C PRO A 423 -10.12 -27.91 -4.76
N LEU A 424 -10.89 -27.04 -5.41
CA LEU A 424 -10.42 -25.80 -6.01
C LEU A 424 -10.98 -24.58 -5.27
N ASP A 425 -10.14 -23.62 -4.91
CA ASP A 425 -10.57 -22.29 -4.48
C ASP A 425 -10.52 -21.34 -5.67
N VAL A 426 -11.68 -20.89 -6.10
CA VAL A 426 -11.86 -20.05 -7.29
C VAL A 426 -12.05 -18.60 -6.84
N ASP A 427 -11.09 -17.74 -7.15
CA ASP A 427 -11.16 -16.29 -6.90
C ASP A 427 -11.21 -15.51 -8.22
N LEU A 428 -12.37 -14.93 -8.49
CA LEU A 428 -12.71 -14.12 -9.66
C LEU A 428 -12.83 -12.64 -9.33
N ARG A 429 -12.36 -12.18 -8.17
CA ARG A 429 -12.44 -10.75 -7.80
C ARG A 429 -11.67 -9.86 -8.78
N ALA A 430 -10.51 -10.32 -9.27
CA ALA A 430 -9.75 -9.58 -10.28
C ALA A 430 -10.49 -9.43 -11.63
N MET A 431 -11.54 -10.23 -11.87
CA MET A 431 -12.17 -10.36 -13.19
C MET A 431 -13.25 -9.33 -13.50
N ALA A 432 -13.90 -8.73 -12.50
CA ALA A 432 -15.08 -7.89 -12.72
C ALA A 432 -14.85 -6.77 -13.74
N LEU A 433 -13.62 -6.23 -13.83
CA LEU A 433 -13.30 -5.14 -14.74
C LEU A 433 -13.15 -5.57 -16.23
N PHE A 434 -13.42 -6.84 -16.58
CA PHE A 434 -13.17 -7.36 -17.93
C PHE A 434 -14.44 -7.72 -18.71
N PRO A 435 -14.63 -7.16 -19.92
CA PRO A 435 -15.66 -7.64 -20.84
C PRO A 435 -15.34 -9.07 -21.27
N GLY A 436 -16.12 -10.02 -20.78
CA GLY A 436 -16.00 -11.45 -21.10
C GLY A 436 -15.82 -12.40 -19.91
N ALA A 437 -15.86 -11.92 -18.67
CA ALA A 437 -15.84 -12.78 -17.49
C ALA A 437 -16.99 -13.81 -17.48
N ALA A 438 -18.14 -13.47 -18.06
CA ALA A 438 -19.24 -14.41 -18.33
C ALA A 438 -18.79 -15.67 -19.10
N ASN A 439 -17.94 -15.53 -20.13
CA ASN A 439 -17.45 -16.67 -20.90
C ASN A 439 -16.49 -17.55 -20.08
N VAL A 440 -15.75 -16.95 -19.13
CA VAL A 440 -14.86 -17.69 -18.25
C VAL A 440 -15.68 -18.50 -17.25
N LEU A 441 -16.79 -17.96 -16.74
CA LEU A 441 -17.71 -18.71 -15.88
C LEU A 441 -18.32 -19.92 -16.61
N GLU A 442 -18.82 -19.73 -17.83
CA GLU A 442 -19.34 -20.84 -18.66
C GLU A 442 -18.24 -21.90 -18.92
N TYR A 443 -16.99 -21.48 -19.09
CA TYR A 443 -15.86 -22.40 -19.24
C TYR A 443 -15.55 -23.18 -17.95
N LEU A 444 -15.58 -22.51 -16.80
CA LEU A 444 -15.27 -23.09 -15.50
C LEU A 444 -16.39 -23.98 -14.95
N GLU A 445 -17.62 -23.89 -15.49
CA GLU A 445 -18.79 -24.65 -15.04
C GLU A 445 -18.52 -26.16 -14.92
N ASN A 446 -17.80 -26.73 -15.89
CA ASN A 446 -17.45 -28.15 -15.89
C ASN A 446 -16.57 -28.57 -14.69
N THR A 447 -16.05 -27.61 -13.93
CA THR A 447 -15.23 -27.83 -12.74
C THR A 447 -15.91 -27.42 -11.44
N ALA A 448 -17.15 -26.93 -11.47
CA ALA A 448 -17.81 -26.42 -10.26
C ALA A 448 -18.01 -27.49 -9.17
N PHE A 449 -18.13 -28.77 -9.54
CA PHE A 449 -18.33 -29.88 -8.60
C PHE A 449 -17.23 -30.05 -7.54
N ARG A 450 -16.05 -29.49 -7.81
CA ARG A 450 -14.88 -29.50 -6.90
C ARG A 450 -14.59 -28.14 -6.27
N TRP A 451 -15.36 -27.10 -6.56
CA TRP A 451 -15.09 -25.80 -5.96
C TRP A 451 -15.36 -25.88 -4.47
N ARG A 452 -14.34 -25.60 -3.66
CA ARG A 452 -14.43 -25.52 -2.21
C ARG A 452 -14.77 -24.09 -1.78
N SER A 453 -14.12 -23.12 -2.40
CA SER A 453 -14.37 -21.69 -2.13
C SER A 453 -14.63 -20.97 -3.45
N PHE A 454 -15.63 -20.11 -3.50
CA PHE A 454 -15.96 -19.31 -4.67
C PHE A 454 -16.06 -17.84 -4.27
N HIS A 455 -15.14 -17.01 -4.74
CA HIS A 455 -15.10 -15.58 -4.51
C HIS A 455 -15.25 -14.85 -5.82
N MET A 456 -16.16 -13.88 -5.90
CA MET A 456 -16.45 -13.19 -7.15
C MET A 456 -16.79 -11.73 -6.90
N LEU A 457 -16.13 -10.85 -7.65
CA LEU A 457 -16.64 -9.51 -7.93
C LEU A 457 -17.48 -9.60 -9.22
N PHE A 458 -18.72 -9.12 -9.19
CA PHE A 458 -19.64 -9.28 -10.32
C PHE A 458 -20.20 -7.94 -10.81
N TYR A 459 -20.47 -7.89 -12.13
CA TYR A 459 -21.39 -6.96 -12.76
C TYR A 459 -22.61 -7.75 -13.25
N HIS A 460 -23.43 -7.09 -14.06
CA HIS A 460 -24.66 -7.64 -14.58
C HIS A 460 -24.45 -8.91 -15.43
N ASP A 461 -23.54 -8.87 -16.42
CA ASP A 461 -23.38 -9.98 -17.36
C ASP A 461 -22.93 -11.28 -16.70
N GLU A 462 -22.13 -11.21 -15.64
CA GLU A 462 -21.67 -12.40 -14.94
C GLU A 462 -22.74 -13.02 -14.05
N LEU A 463 -23.65 -12.22 -13.47
CA LEU A 463 -24.83 -12.78 -12.78
C LEU A 463 -25.68 -13.58 -13.75
N ARG A 464 -25.86 -13.09 -14.97
CA ARG A 464 -26.60 -13.81 -16.02
C ARG A 464 -25.90 -15.10 -16.45
N ALA A 465 -24.57 -15.13 -16.44
CA ALA A 465 -23.82 -16.36 -16.68
C ALA A 465 -24.00 -17.35 -15.52
N LEU A 466 -23.89 -16.88 -14.28
CA LEU A 466 -24.15 -17.70 -13.09
C LEU A 466 -25.57 -18.29 -13.12
N SER A 467 -26.59 -17.50 -13.44
CA SER A 467 -27.99 -17.98 -13.47
C SER A 467 -28.26 -19.06 -14.52
N ARG A 468 -27.32 -19.33 -15.44
CA ARG A 468 -27.42 -20.42 -16.43
C ARG A 468 -26.78 -21.71 -15.96
N MET A 469 -25.95 -21.66 -14.91
CA MET A 469 -25.26 -22.84 -14.39
C MET A 469 -26.25 -23.80 -13.75
N SER A 470 -25.97 -25.10 -13.84
CA SER A 470 -26.83 -26.12 -13.21
C SER A 470 -26.80 -26.05 -11.68
N VAL A 471 -27.94 -26.36 -11.05
CA VAL A 471 -28.11 -26.34 -9.58
C VAL A 471 -27.33 -27.45 -8.87
N ASP A 472 -27.06 -28.55 -9.57
CA ASP A 472 -26.38 -29.72 -9.01
C ASP A 472 -24.84 -29.64 -9.12
N THR A 473 -24.29 -28.46 -9.42
CA THR A 473 -22.87 -28.32 -9.74
C THR A 473 -21.98 -28.03 -8.52
N PHE A 474 -22.51 -27.73 -7.33
CA PHE A 474 -21.72 -27.18 -6.21
C PHE A 474 -21.61 -28.11 -4.99
N ASP A 475 -21.42 -29.42 -5.21
CA ASP A 475 -21.37 -30.44 -4.14
C ASP A 475 -20.27 -30.21 -3.08
N SER A 476 -19.13 -29.65 -3.50
CA SER A 476 -17.96 -29.42 -2.65
C SER A 476 -17.89 -28.02 -2.03
N LEU A 477 -18.83 -27.13 -2.35
CA LEU A 477 -18.73 -25.71 -2.01
C LEU A 477 -18.95 -25.49 -0.51
N GLU A 478 -17.94 -24.95 0.16
CA GLU A 478 -17.92 -24.67 1.60
C GLU A 478 -18.02 -23.16 1.89
N THR A 479 -17.42 -22.33 1.03
CA THR A 479 -17.36 -20.86 1.17
C THR A 479 -17.83 -20.16 -0.09
N LEU A 480 -18.78 -19.23 0.05
CA LEU A 480 -19.28 -18.37 -1.02
C LEU A 480 -19.05 -16.90 -0.68
N SER A 481 -18.50 -16.13 -1.61
CA SER A 481 -18.33 -14.68 -1.48
C SER A 481 -18.73 -13.98 -2.76
N LEU A 482 -19.84 -13.25 -2.72
CA LEU A 482 -20.36 -12.47 -3.84
C LEU A 482 -20.28 -11.00 -3.49
N GLN A 483 -19.57 -10.22 -4.29
CA GLN A 483 -19.42 -8.78 -4.09
C GLN A 483 -19.76 -8.01 -5.37
N SER A 484 -20.66 -7.04 -5.26
CA SER A 484 -20.96 -6.08 -6.32
C SER A 484 -19.92 -4.97 -6.32
N THR A 485 -19.51 -4.51 -7.50
CA THR A 485 -18.58 -3.38 -7.66
C THR A 485 -19.26 -2.03 -7.86
N ALA A 486 -20.57 -2.03 -8.13
CA ALA A 486 -21.37 -0.84 -8.40
C ALA A 486 -22.83 -1.13 -8.09
N ALA A 487 -23.69 -0.11 -8.10
CA ALA A 487 -25.13 -0.35 -8.11
C ALA A 487 -25.54 -1.19 -9.32
N ILE A 488 -26.20 -2.32 -9.05
CA ILE A 488 -26.70 -3.24 -10.08
C ILE A 488 -28.22 -3.26 -10.04
N THR A 489 -28.84 -3.04 -11.20
CA THR A 489 -30.25 -3.39 -11.43
C THR A 489 -30.36 -4.89 -11.63
N TRP A 490 -31.02 -5.60 -10.72
CA TRP A 490 -31.14 -7.06 -10.79
C TRP A 490 -32.21 -7.50 -11.79
N ASP A 491 -31.87 -7.53 -13.09
CA ASP A 491 -32.80 -8.05 -14.13
C ASP A 491 -32.67 -9.57 -14.38
N VAL A 492 -31.77 -10.23 -13.65
CA VAL A 492 -31.43 -11.65 -13.82
C VAL A 492 -32.41 -12.53 -13.03
N PRO A 493 -32.73 -13.75 -13.51
CA PRO A 493 -33.46 -14.74 -12.70
C PRO A 493 -32.80 -14.98 -11.32
N PRO A 494 -33.55 -15.46 -10.33
CA PRO A 494 -32.97 -15.86 -9.04
C PRO A 494 -31.82 -16.86 -9.23
N LEU A 495 -30.71 -16.63 -8.53
CA LEU A 495 -29.58 -17.54 -8.42
C LEU A 495 -29.96 -18.67 -7.45
N ASP A 496 -30.60 -19.70 -7.98
CA ASP A 496 -30.97 -20.91 -7.25
C ASP A 496 -29.86 -21.97 -7.22
N LEU A 497 -28.79 -21.76 -7.99
CA LEU A 497 -27.69 -22.71 -8.15
C LEU A 497 -26.98 -23.12 -6.86
N PHE A 498 -26.97 -22.25 -5.85
CA PHE A 498 -26.32 -22.51 -4.57
C PHE A 498 -27.22 -23.23 -3.57
N LEU A 499 -28.54 -23.29 -3.84
CA LEU A 499 -29.54 -23.83 -2.91
C LEU A 499 -29.25 -25.28 -2.51
N ARG A 500 -28.64 -26.05 -3.43
CA ARG A 500 -28.31 -27.47 -3.20
C ARG A 500 -26.87 -27.72 -2.75
N ALA A 501 -26.05 -26.69 -2.51
CA ALA A 501 -24.67 -26.88 -2.06
C ALA A 501 -24.64 -27.43 -0.61
N PRO A 502 -24.47 -28.75 -0.37
CA PRO A 502 -24.77 -29.36 0.94
C PRO A 502 -23.67 -29.08 1.98
N ARG A 503 -22.50 -28.63 1.51
CA ARG A 503 -21.34 -28.31 2.34
C ARG A 503 -21.19 -26.82 2.59
N LEU A 504 -22.06 -25.96 2.06
CA LEU A 504 -21.92 -24.53 2.21
C LEU A 504 -22.13 -24.15 3.68
N ARG A 505 -21.09 -23.58 4.30
CA ARG A 505 -21.08 -23.17 5.72
C ARG A 505 -20.80 -21.69 5.90
N LYS A 506 -20.16 -21.03 4.93
CA LYS A 506 -19.77 -19.62 5.00
C LYS A 506 -20.29 -18.86 3.80
N ALA A 507 -20.97 -17.73 4.04
CA ALA A 507 -21.43 -16.83 2.98
C ALA A 507 -21.03 -15.38 3.28
N THR A 508 -20.47 -14.70 2.28
CA THR A 508 -20.18 -13.26 2.31
C THR A 508 -20.90 -12.60 1.14
N LEU A 509 -21.86 -11.72 1.43
CA LEU A 509 -22.65 -11.02 0.42
C LEU A 509 -22.42 -9.53 0.61
N HIS A 510 -21.83 -8.88 -0.38
CA HIS A 510 -21.64 -7.43 -0.40
C HIS A 510 -22.32 -6.88 -1.64
N ILE A 511 -23.55 -6.40 -1.51
CA ILE A 511 -24.40 -6.01 -2.63
C ILE A 511 -24.74 -4.54 -2.44
N ASP A 512 -24.21 -3.71 -3.33
CA ASP A 512 -24.52 -2.30 -3.41
C ASP A 512 -25.79 -2.11 -4.28
N GLU A 513 -26.81 -1.51 -3.67
CA GLU A 513 -28.17 -1.38 -4.18
C GLU A 513 -28.58 0.11 -4.28
N ASP A 514 -28.25 0.82 -5.37
CA ASP A 514 -28.81 2.18 -5.57
C ASP A 514 -30.20 2.17 -6.24
N ILE A 515 -30.60 1.06 -6.88
CA ILE A 515 -31.77 1.02 -7.78
C ILE A 515 -32.49 -0.33 -7.70
N TRP A 516 -33.17 -0.61 -6.58
CA TRP A 516 -34.09 -1.74 -6.50
C TRP A 516 -35.53 -1.23 -6.56
N ASP A 517 -36.35 -1.93 -7.34
CA ASP A 517 -37.80 -1.90 -7.22
C ASP A 517 -38.13 -2.49 -5.83
N GLU A 518 -38.89 -1.76 -5.01
CA GLU A 518 -39.22 -2.08 -3.61
C GLU A 518 -39.75 -3.53 -3.43
N SER A 519 -40.24 -4.15 -4.49
CA SER A 519 -40.77 -5.50 -4.52
C SER A 519 -39.73 -6.64 -4.48
N CYS A 520 -38.43 -6.37 -4.66
CA CYS A 520 -37.40 -7.42 -4.76
C CYS A 520 -36.48 -7.46 -3.54
N THR A 521 -36.32 -8.63 -2.91
CA THR A 521 -35.38 -8.83 -1.80
C THR A 521 -34.20 -9.70 -2.24
N VAL A 522 -33.01 -9.52 -1.66
CA VAL A 522 -31.86 -10.41 -1.91
C VAL A 522 -32.22 -11.87 -1.64
N THR A 523 -33.04 -12.15 -0.62
CA THR A 523 -33.48 -13.53 -0.33
C THR A 523 -34.30 -14.18 -1.44
N SER A 524 -34.99 -13.40 -2.28
CA SER A 524 -35.73 -13.93 -3.43
C SER A 524 -34.85 -14.03 -4.68
N ARG A 525 -33.69 -13.36 -4.70
CA ARG A 525 -32.76 -13.32 -5.83
C ARG A 525 -31.54 -14.20 -5.67
N ILE A 526 -31.10 -14.49 -4.45
CA ILE A 526 -29.99 -15.39 -4.15
C ILE A 526 -30.53 -16.45 -3.18
N LEU A 527 -30.80 -17.65 -3.69
CA LEU A 527 -31.32 -18.74 -2.88
C LEU A 527 -30.14 -19.54 -2.32
N LEU A 528 -29.82 -19.29 -1.06
CA LEU A 528 -28.83 -20.07 -0.31
C LEU A 528 -29.54 -21.08 0.61
N PRO A 529 -28.85 -22.17 0.98
CA PRO A 529 -29.29 -23.06 2.05
C PRO A 529 -29.07 -22.38 3.42
N TRP A 530 -29.84 -21.33 3.70
CA TRP A 530 -29.66 -20.43 4.85
C TRP A 530 -29.52 -21.17 6.18
N ALA A 531 -30.34 -22.20 6.40
CA ALA A 531 -30.39 -22.94 7.66
C ALA A 531 -29.06 -23.64 8.03
N GLN A 532 -28.21 -24.02 7.07
CA GLN A 532 -26.92 -24.70 7.36
C GLN A 532 -25.72 -23.75 7.46
N LEU A 533 -25.91 -22.45 7.22
CA LEU A 533 -24.83 -21.48 7.32
C LEU A 533 -24.42 -21.30 8.79
N THR A 534 -23.11 -21.28 9.01
CA THR A 534 -22.49 -21.09 10.33
C THR A 534 -21.80 -19.74 10.43
N HIS A 535 -21.32 -19.18 9.30
CA HIS A 535 -20.71 -17.87 9.24
C HIS A 535 -21.36 -17.05 8.12
N LEU A 536 -21.78 -15.84 8.45
CA LEU A 536 -22.48 -14.95 7.53
C LEU A 536 -21.92 -13.52 7.65
N THR A 537 -21.52 -12.96 6.51
CA THR A 537 -21.16 -11.55 6.39
C THR A 537 -22.05 -10.90 5.35
N LEU A 538 -22.81 -9.89 5.76
CA LEU A 538 -23.72 -9.14 4.90
C LEU A 538 -23.27 -7.68 4.85
N THR A 539 -23.18 -7.13 3.65
CA THR A 539 -23.08 -5.70 3.40
C THR A 539 -24.12 -5.34 2.37
N LEU A 540 -25.27 -4.86 2.82
CA LEU A 540 -26.43 -4.53 1.98
C LEU A 540 -26.87 -3.11 2.29
N ASN A 541 -27.59 -2.44 1.38
CA ASN A 541 -28.05 -1.07 1.66
C ASN A 541 -29.24 -1.03 2.64
N SER A 542 -29.86 -2.18 2.94
CA SER A 542 -31.02 -2.31 3.82
C SER A 542 -30.70 -3.14 5.08
N ALA A 543 -30.76 -2.49 6.26
CA ALA A 543 -30.58 -3.18 7.54
C ALA A 543 -31.66 -4.24 7.77
N ARG A 544 -32.92 -3.94 7.44
CA ARG A 544 -34.04 -4.89 7.56
C ARG A 544 -33.80 -6.14 6.73
N MET A 545 -33.33 -6.00 5.50
CA MET A 545 -33.02 -7.14 4.66
C MET A 545 -31.91 -8.01 5.27
N CYS A 546 -30.90 -7.40 5.88
CA CYS A 546 -29.88 -8.13 6.63
C CYS A 546 -30.49 -8.94 7.78
N PHE A 547 -31.43 -8.35 8.54
CA PHE A 547 -32.11 -9.06 9.61
C PHE A 547 -33.06 -10.15 9.10
N ASP A 548 -33.80 -9.92 8.02
CA ASP A 548 -34.63 -10.93 7.37
C ASP A 548 -33.80 -12.16 6.95
N ILE A 549 -32.60 -11.94 6.42
CA ILE A 549 -31.66 -13.03 6.12
C ILE A 549 -31.19 -13.72 7.40
N LEU A 550 -30.83 -12.94 8.41
CA LEU A 550 -30.33 -13.44 9.69
C LEU A 550 -31.34 -14.39 10.36
N THR A 551 -32.63 -14.03 10.34
CA THR A 551 -33.71 -14.85 10.94
C THR A 551 -33.89 -16.23 10.28
N ARG A 552 -33.39 -16.42 9.05
CA ARG A 552 -33.44 -17.69 8.30
C ARG A 552 -32.24 -18.61 8.57
N CYS A 553 -31.24 -18.13 9.32
CA CYS A 553 -29.98 -18.83 9.54
C CYS A 553 -29.94 -19.52 10.91
N GLU A 554 -30.68 -20.62 11.09
CA GLU A 554 -30.85 -21.29 12.39
C GLU A 554 -29.54 -21.77 13.05
N ASN A 555 -28.55 -22.19 12.25
CA ASN A 555 -27.27 -22.75 12.74
C ASN A 555 -26.12 -21.73 12.75
N LEU A 556 -26.43 -20.43 12.74
CA LEU A 556 -25.42 -19.39 12.63
C LEU A 556 -24.62 -19.25 13.93
N VAL A 557 -23.30 -19.20 13.81
CA VAL A 557 -22.33 -19.04 14.93
C VAL A 557 -21.74 -17.64 14.94
N THR A 558 -21.41 -17.10 13.76
CA THR A 558 -20.88 -15.74 13.62
C THR A 558 -21.64 -14.97 12.54
N ALA A 559 -22.03 -13.75 12.84
CA ALA A 559 -22.70 -12.83 11.92
C ALA A 559 -22.01 -11.46 11.92
N THR A 560 -21.74 -10.94 10.73
CA THR A 560 -21.33 -9.54 10.52
C THR A 560 -22.30 -8.89 9.57
N ILE A 561 -22.92 -7.80 10.00
CA ILE A 561 -23.91 -7.03 9.24
C ILE A 561 -23.35 -5.63 9.07
N THR A 562 -23.32 -5.15 7.84
CA THR A 562 -23.02 -3.77 7.50
C THR A 562 -24.16 -3.25 6.64
N ALA A 563 -24.75 -2.13 7.01
CA ALA A 563 -25.83 -1.52 6.25
C ALA A 563 -25.58 -0.04 5.96
N ASP A 564 -25.63 0.33 4.67
CA ASP A 564 -25.51 1.72 4.22
C ASP A 564 -26.90 2.24 3.82
N ASN A 565 -27.57 2.91 4.76
CA ASN A 565 -29.01 3.17 4.72
C ASN A 565 -29.37 4.40 3.83
N ASN A 566 -28.75 4.52 2.66
CA ASN A 566 -28.89 5.70 1.78
C ASN A 566 -30.22 5.73 1.02
N SER A 567 -30.79 4.58 0.69
CA SER A 567 -32.10 4.48 0.07
C SER A 567 -33.18 4.56 1.16
N GLY A 568 -33.86 5.71 1.26
CA GLY A 568 -34.99 5.86 2.18
C GLY A 568 -35.96 4.69 2.00
N PHE A 569 -36.26 3.99 3.10
CA PHE A 569 -37.10 2.80 3.09
C PHE A 569 -38.46 3.07 2.43
N GLY A 570 -38.78 2.25 1.42
CA GLY A 570 -40.16 2.10 0.94
C GLY A 570 -41.06 1.71 2.10
N ALA A 571 -42.24 2.33 2.19
CA ALA A 571 -43.16 2.24 3.33
C ALA A 571 -43.87 0.88 3.48
N ASP A 572 -43.23 -0.21 3.05
CA ASP A 572 -43.80 -1.55 3.09
C ASP A 572 -43.82 -2.08 4.53
N ASN A 573 -44.98 -1.92 5.16
CA ASN A 573 -45.29 -2.27 6.57
C ASN A 573 -45.35 -3.79 6.84
N SER A 574 -44.62 -4.61 6.09
CA SER A 574 -44.60 -6.06 6.26
C SER A 574 -43.83 -6.47 7.53
N HIS A 575 -44.46 -6.32 8.70
CA HIS A 575 -43.86 -6.60 10.00
C HIS A 575 -43.04 -7.91 10.03
N LEU A 576 -41.84 -7.82 10.61
CA LEU A 576 -41.01 -8.96 11.03
C LEU A 576 -41.84 -9.81 12.01
N SER A 577 -42.53 -10.82 11.51
CA SER A 577 -43.68 -11.41 12.21
C SER A 577 -43.35 -12.70 12.96
N ALA A 578 -42.14 -13.25 12.80
CA ALA A 578 -41.74 -14.48 13.46
C ALA A 578 -40.54 -14.24 14.39
N GLU A 579 -40.72 -14.54 15.69
CA GLU A 579 -39.61 -14.61 16.65
C GLU A 579 -38.52 -15.54 16.11
N ALA A 580 -37.30 -15.01 15.99
CA ALA A 580 -36.17 -15.77 15.48
C ALA A 580 -35.25 -16.16 16.62
N ASN A 581 -35.10 -17.46 16.83
CA ASN A 581 -34.23 -18.02 17.86
C ASN A 581 -32.91 -18.50 17.24
N LEU A 582 -31.87 -17.68 17.35
CA LEU A 582 -30.53 -18.02 16.85
C LEU A 582 -29.71 -18.62 18.00
N ALA A 583 -30.06 -19.87 18.32
CA ALA A 583 -29.58 -20.54 19.53
C ALA A 583 -28.06 -20.76 19.58
N PHE A 584 -27.37 -20.70 18.44
CA PHE A 584 -25.93 -20.95 18.31
C PHE A 584 -25.09 -19.70 18.04
N LEU A 585 -25.72 -18.52 17.90
CA LEU A 585 -25.01 -17.31 17.50
C LEU A 585 -24.15 -16.79 18.66
N GLU A 586 -22.83 -16.93 18.55
CA GLU A 586 -21.88 -16.52 19.58
C GLU A 586 -21.32 -15.11 19.34
N THR A 587 -21.16 -14.71 18.08
CA THR A 587 -20.59 -13.40 17.71
C THR A 587 -21.49 -12.67 16.73
N LEU A 588 -21.86 -11.44 17.07
CA LEU A 588 -22.67 -10.56 16.22
C LEU A 588 -22.01 -9.18 16.14
N SER A 589 -21.66 -8.76 14.92
CA SER A 589 -21.16 -7.41 14.63
C SER A 589 -22.16 -6.69 13.73
N ILE A 590 -22.61 -5.50 14.13
CA ILE A 590 -23.58 -4.68 13.40
C ILE A 590 -22.99 -3.29 13.16
N THR A 591 -22.81 -2.92 11.90
CA THR A 591 -22.39 -1.58 11.48
C THR A 591 -23.51 -0.97 10.65
N ILE A 592 -24.01 0.20 11.02
CA ILE A 592 -25.03 0.90 10.22
C ILE A 592 -24.52 2.31 9.98
N GLU A 593 -24.24 2.69 8.74
CA GLU A 593 -23.50 3.94 8.46
C GLU A 593 -24.39 5.19 8.41
N TYR A 594 -25.72 5.06 8.31
CA TYR A 594 -26.60 6.20 8.05
C TYR A 594 -27.88 6.26 8.92
N SER A 595 -28.33 7.49 9.20
CA SER A 595 -29.42 7.86 10.11
C SER A 595 -30.82 7.69 9.54
N GLY A 596 -31.14 6.49 9.05
CA GLY A 596 -32.52 6.12 8.72
C GLY A 596 -33.45 6.11 9.96
N ARG A 597 -34.73 5.78 9.75
CA ARG A 597 -35.73 5.66 10.82
C ARG A 597 -35.29 4.58 11.83
N VAL A 598 -35.23 4.96 13.11
CA VAL A 598 -34.82 4.07 14.22
C VAL A 598 -35.82 2.92 14.45
N ASP A 599 -37.09 3.12 14.09
CA ASP A 599 -38.20 2.21 14.41
C ASP A 599 -38.03 0.80 13.81
N GLU A 600 -37.35 0.66 12.68
CA GLU A 600 -37.16 -0.65 12.02
C GLU A 600 -36.14 -1.52 12.74
N LEU A 601 -35.12 -0.89 13.31
CA LEU A 601 -34.11 -1.58 14.12
C LEU A 601 -34.71 -2.04 15.43
N ASP A 602 -35.64 -1.27 15.97
CA ASP A 602 -36.41 -1.64 17.15
C ASP A 602 -37.23 -2.92 16.90
N GLU A 603 -37.91 -3.02 15.75
CA GLU A 603 -38.66 -4.23 15.39
C GLU A 603 -37.72 -5.44 15.26
N ALA A 604 -36.58 -5.28 14.57
CA ALA A 604 -35.59 -6.35 14.44
C ALA A 604 -35.05 -6.82 15.80
N PHE A 605 -34.69 -5.89 16.68
CA PHE A 605 -34.18 -6.19 18.00
C PHE A 605 -35.22 -6.82 18.93
N ALA A 606 -36.49 -6.47 18.79
CA ALA A 606 -37.56 -7.08 19.58
C ALA A 606 -37.78 -8.58 19.25
N VAL A 607 -37.50 -8.97 18.00
CA VAL A 607 -37.79 -10.31 17.46
C VAL A 607 -36.64 -11.31 17.65
N LEU A 608 -35.40 -10.83 17.77
CA LEU A 608 -34.21 -11.67 17.90
C LEU A 608 -34.04 -12.24 19.32
N ARG A 609 -33.87 -13.56 19.40
CA ARG A 609 -33.48 -14.28 20.63
C ARG A 609 -32.11 -14.92 20.44
N LEU A 610 -31.13 -14.50 21.24
CA LEU A 610 -29.71 -14.83 21.05
C LEU A 610 -29.09 -15.43 22.33
N PRO A 611 -29.56 -16.59 22.80
CA PRO A 611 -29.16 -17.12 24.11
C PRO A 611 -27.67 -17.48 24.22
N ALA A 612 -26.98 -17.76 23.11
CA ALA A 612 -25.56 -18.09 23.08
C ALA A 612 -24.63 -16.90 22.79
N LEU A 613 -25.15 -15.68 22.65
CA LEU A 613 -24.36 -14.53 22.23
C LEU A 613 -23.34 -14.15 23.31
N LYS A 614 -22.06 -14.23 22.96
CA LYS A 614 -20.91 -13.87 23.81
C LYS A 614 -20.32 -12.53 23.42
N THR A 615 -20.19 -12.26 22.12
CA THR A 615 -19.56 -11.03 21.62
C THR A 615 -20.56 -10.23 20.78
N LEU A 616 -20.79 -8.98 21.19
CA LEU A 616 -21.63 -8.03 20.49
C LEU A 616 -20.82 -6.78 20.15
N SER A 617 -20.70 -6.45 18.87
CA SER A 617 -20.09 -5.22 18.38
C SER A 617 -21.13 -4.40 17.63
N ILE A 618 -21.29 -3.12 17.97
CA ILE A 618 -22.23 -2.22 17.30
C ILE A 618 -21.54 -0.90 16.95
N SER A 619 -21.47 -0.53 15.68
CA SER A 619 -20.79 0.69 15.24
C SER A 619 -21.62 1.57 14.31
N ARG A 620 -21.34 2.88 14.35
CA ARG A 620 -21.91 3.97 13.52
C ARG A 620 -23.44 4.12 13.56
N PHE A 621 -24.09 3.44 14.48
CA PHE A 621 -25.53 3.39 14.62
C PHE A 621 -26.11 4.77 14.96
N PRO A 622 -27.21 5.21 14.32
CA PRO A 622 -27.90 6.43 14.74
C PRO A 622 -28.33 6.29 16.20
N ALA A 623 -28.19 7.36 16.99
CA ALA A 623 -28.52 7.33 18.41
C ALA A 623 -29.88 6.64 18.62
N LEU A 624 -29.87 5.48 19.28
CA LEU A 624 -31.06 4.66 19.52
C LEU A 624 -32.09 5.53 20.27
N ALA A 625 -33.08 6.04 19.53
CA ALA A 625 -34.12 6.92 20.05
C ALA A 625 -35.06 6.18 21.02
N ASN A 626 -35.11 4.84 20.97
CA ASN A 626 -35.97 4.03 21.82
C ASN A 626 -35.16 2.99 22.62
N THR A 627 -35.12 3.21 23.92
CA THR A 627 -34.45 2.32 24.89
C THR A 627 -35.05 0.95 25.01
N THR A 628 -36.33 0.81 24.72
CA THR A 628 -37.10 -0.35 25.13
C THR A 628 -36.73 -1.58 24.30
N SER A 629 -36.58 -1.44 22.99
CA SER A 629 -36.22 -2.54 22.09
C SER A 629 -34.81 -3.03 22.30
N PHE A 630 -33.84 -2.11 22.43
CA PHE A 630 -32.46 -2.51 22.74
C PHE A 630 -32.35 -3.19 24.11
N ARG A 631 -33.11 -2.73 25.11
CA ARG A 631 -33.19 -3.39 26.42
C ARG A 631 -33.80 -4.79 26.32
N THR A 632 -34.84 -4.96 25.50
CA THR A 632 -35.47 -6.26 25.24
C THR A 632 -34.49 -7.21 24.55
N PHE A 633 -33.78 -6.73 23.53
CA PHE A 633 -32.74 -7.47 22.83
C PHE A 633 -31.66 -7.98 23.78
N LEU A 634 -31.14 -7.11 24.65
CA LEU A 634 -30.12 -7.50 25.62
C LEU A 634 -30.67 -8.46 26.70
N ALA A 635 -31.96 -8.38 27.02
CA ALA A 635 -32.59 -9.38 27.88
C ALA A 635 -32.67 -10.77 27.22
N HIS A 636 -32.70 -10.84 25.89
CA HIS A 636 -32.62 -12.09 25.13
C HIS A 636 -31.18 -12.59 24.90
N ALA A 637 -30.17 -11.84 25.32
CA ALA A 637 -28.75 -12.16 25.18
C ALA A 637 -28.03 -12.11 26.55
N PRO A 638 -28.41 -12.97 27.51
CA PRO A 638 -27.89 -12.91 28.88
C PRO A 638 -26.41 -13.27 29.02
N ASN A 639 -25.83 -13.92 28.00
CA ASN A 639 -24.48 -14.48 28.04
C ASN A 639 -23.41 -13.58 27.41
N ILE A 640 -23.69 -12.30 27.17
CA ILE A 640 -22.71 -11.37 26.59
C ILE A 640 -21.52 -11.22 27.53
N GLU A 641 -20.34 -11.59 27.02
CA GLU A 641 -19.04 -11.47 27.66
C GLU A 641 -18.31 -10.21 27.16
N ARG A 642 -18.47 -9.84 25.89
CA ARG A 642 -17.82 -8.69 25.27
C ARG A 642 -18.84 -7.80 24.57
N LEU A 643 -18.85 -6.52 24.95
CA LEU A 643 -19.66 -5.48 24.31
C LEU A 643 -18.76 -4.38 23.78
N ASP A 644 -18.72 -4.22 22.46
CA ASP A 644 -18.05 -3.10 21.78
C ASP A 644 -19.10 -2.18 21.15
N SER A 645 -19.02 -0.87 21.39
CA SER A 645 -19.97 0.12 20.88
C SER A 645 -19.25 1.37 20.38
N GLU A 646 -19.55 1.80 19.15
CA GLU A 646 -19.02 3.02 18.52
C GLU A 646 -20.18 3.94 18.13
N PHE A 647 -20.32 5.08 18.81
CA PHE A 647 -21.36 6.12 18.60
C PHE A 647 -22.83 5.76 18.94
N VAL A 648 -23.13 4.55 19.41
CA VAL A 648 -24.51 4.03 19.41
C VAL A 648 -25.34 4.36 20.66
N LEU A 649 -24.72 4.25 21.84
CA LEU A 649 -25.48 4.20 23.09
C LEU A 649 -25.39 5.53 23.84
N GLU A 650 -26.54 6.17 24.01
CA GLU A 650 -26.68 7.24 25.00
C GLU A 650 -26.40 6.65 26.38
N TYR A 651 -25.62 7.37 27.18
CA TYR A 651 -25.17 6.95 28.51
C TYR A 651 -26.30 6.38 29.38
N ARG A 652 -27.44 7.06 29.42
CA ARG A 652 -28.60 6.66 30.23
C ARG A 652 -29.06 5.24 29.91
N HIS A 653 -28.94 4.84 28.65
CA HIS A 653 -29.43 3.56 28.16
C HIS A 653 -28.43 2.46 28.52
N LEU A 654 -27.14 2.73 28.32
CA LEU A 654 -26.09 1.82 28.71
C LEU A 654 -26.13 1.52 30.21
N VAL A 655 -26.30 2.55 31.06
CA VAL A 655 -26.44 2.39 32.52
C VAL A 655 -27.64 1.53 32.90
N ALA A 656 -28.76 1.69 32.19
CA ALA A 656 -29.97 0.93 32.50
C ALA A 656 -29.83 -0.56 32.18
N VAL A 657 -28.90 -0.94 31.30
CA VAL A 657 -28.76 -2.33 30.86
C VAL A 657 -27.52 -3.04 31.42
N LEU A 658 -26.44 -2.32 31.68
CA LEU A 658 -25.20 -2.89 32.24
C LEU A 658 -25.45 -3.81 33.46
N PRO A 659 -26.29 -3.47 34.46
CA PRO A 659 -26.54 -4.33 35.62
C PRO A 659 -27.19 -5.69 35.29
N ARG A 660 -27.70 -5.87 34.06
CA ARG A 660 -28.28 -7.14 33.60
C ARG A 660 -27.27 -8.03 32.88
N MET A 661 -26.14 -7.48 32.44
CA MET A 661 -25.10 -8.22 31.72
C MET A 661 -24.16 -8.89 32.73
N ARG A 662 -24.67 -9.93 33.39
CA ARG A 662 -23.91 -10.62 34.44
C ARG A 662 -22.60 -11.18 33.90
N ASN A 663 -22.49 -11.60 32.65
CA ASN A 663 -21.27 -12.24 32.14
C ASN A 663 -20.26 -11.27 31.50
N LEU A 664 -20.51 -9.95 31.57
CA LEU A 664 -19.68 -8.96 30.89
C LEU A 664 -18.26 -8.89 31.50
N THR A 665 -17.26 -9.21 30.69
CA THR A 665 -15.83 -9.17 31.02
C THR A 665 -15.08 -8.12 30.20
N ALA A 666 -15.55 -7.77 29.00
CA ALA A 666 -14.92 -6.77 28.16
C ALA A 666 -15.94 -5.71 27.70
N LEU A 667 -15.63 -4.44 27.93
CA LEU A 667 -16.45 -3.30 27.52
C LEU A 667 -15.62 -2.30 26.71
N GLY A 668 -15.91 -2.18 25.43
CA GLY A 668 -15.34 -1.17 24.53
C GLY A 668 -16.35 -0.11 24.14
N LEU A 669 -16.08 1.15 24.45
CA LEU A 669 -16.94 2.28 24.11
C LEU A 669 -16.12 3.34 23.40
N HIS A 670 -16.36 3.53 22.12
CA HIS A 670 -15.67 4.49 21.28
C HIS A 670 -16.54 5.74 21.09
N HIS A 671 -15.90 6.91 21.17
CA HIS A 671 -16.50 8.24 21.02
C HIS A 671 -17.57 8.59 22.05
N PHE A 672 -17.51 7.98 23.23
CA PHE A 672 -18.46 8.21 24.31
C PHE A 672 -18.17 9.53 25.05
N ARG A 673 -19.17 10.40 25.26
CA ARG A 673 -18.93 11.74 25.86
C ARG A 673 -18.97 11.77 27.41
N GLU A 674 -19.68 10.84 28.03
CA GLU A 674 -20.12 10.92 29.45
C GLU A 674 -19.40 9.88 30.34
N HIS A 675 -18.08 9.72 30.16
CA HIS A 675 -17.30 8.67 30.83
C HIS A 675 -17.43 8.64 32.37
N TYR A 676 -17.60 9.80 33.02
CA TYR A 676 -17.68 9.87 34.49
C TYR A 676 -18.92 9.19 35.04
N ASP A 677 -20.07 9.48 34.44
CA ASP A 677 -21.33 8.98 34.91
C ASP A 677 -21.38 7.45 34.66
N LEU A 678 -20.77 6.98 33.56
CA LEU A 678 -20.58 5.55 33.28
C LEU A 678 -19.76 4.85 34.37
N LEU A 679 -18.62 5.42 34.77
CA LEU A 679 -17.80 4.85 35.83
C LEU A 679 -18.55 4.81 37.17
N ASN A 680 -19.37 5.82 37.46
CA ASN A 680 -20.21 5.82 38.65
C ASN A 680 -21.29 4.73 38.57
N ALA A 681 -21.92 4.55 37.41
CA ALA A 681 -22.90 3.48 37.19
C ALA A 681 -22.30 2.08 37.32
N LEU A 682 -21.08 1.85 36.81
CA LEU A 682 -20.36 0.58 36.96
C LEU A 682 -20.01 0.23 38.41
N ARG A 683 -20.06 1.21 39.32
CA ARG A 683 -19.84 1.06 40.77
C ARG A 683 -21.13 0.89 41.57
N VAL A 684 -22.29 1.14 40.97
CA VAL A 684 -23.56 0.92 41.68
C VAL A 684 -23.71 -0.60 41.86
N PRO A 685 -23.94 -1.09 43.09
CA PRO A 685 -24.14 -2.52 43.32
C PRO A 685 -25.32 -3.04 42.51
N MET A 686 -25.16 -4.20 41.87
CA MET A 686 -26.24 -4.80 41.09
C MET A 686 -27.40 -5.19 42.00
N ALA A 687 -28.65 -4.91 41.60
CA ALA A 687 -29.81 -5.28 42.40
C ALA A 687 -29.84 -6.82 42.59
N PRO A 688 -29.95 -7.33 43.83
CA PRO A 688 -30.01 -8.76 44.07
C PRO A 688 -31.26 -9.35 43.42
N GLU A 689 -31.12 -10.44 42.67
CA GLU A 689 -32.26 -11.16 42.09
C GLU A 689 -33.00 -12.00 43.13
N THR A 690 -32.30 -12.40 44.19
CA THR A 690 -32.86 -13.18 45.29
C THR A 690 -32.44 -12.55 46.63
N GLU A 691 -33.34 -12.53 47.61
CA GLU A 691 -33.07 -12.00 48.96
C GLU A 691 -31.91 -12.70 49.69
N THR A 692 -31.43 -13.83 49.15
CA THR A 692 -30.39 -14.68 49.74
C THR A 692 -28.97 -14.41 49.24
N GLU A 693 -28.77 -13.62 48.18
CA GLU A 693 -27.43 -13.25 47.68
C GLU A 693 -26.95 -11.96 48.35
N ALA A 694 -26.35 -12.09 49.54
CA ALA A 694 -25.95 -10.96 50.38
C ALA A 694 -24.67 -10.23 49.93
N GLU A 695 -24.04 -10.62 48.82
CA GLU A 695 -22.84 -9.94 48.30
C GLU A 695 -23.16 -9.24 46.98
N THR A 696 -23.37 -7.93 47.11
CA THR A 696 -23.74 -7.03 46.01
C THR A 696 -22.48 -6.68 45.21
N GLU A 697 -22.01 -7.61 44.39
CA GLU A 697 -20.82 -7.40 43.57
C GLU A 697 -21.07 -6.31 42.52
N THR A 698 -20.11 -5.38 42.38
CA THR A 698 -20.16 -4.34 41.34
C THR A 698 -19.66 -4.91 40.01
N LEU A 699 -19.96 -4.28 38.86
CA LEU A 699 -19.50 -4.77 37.56
C LEU A 699 -18.00 -4.51 37.33
N LEU A 700 -17.47 -3.45 37.93
CA LEU A 700 -16.10 -2.99 37.67
C LEU A 700 -15.01 -4.06 37.96
N PRO A 701 -15.04 -4.82 39.08
CA PRO A 701 -14.07 -5.87 39.37
C PRO A 701 -14.09 -7.04 38.39
N ARG A 702 -15.19 -7.21 37.64
CA ARG A 702 -15.38 -8.33 36.70
C ARG A 702 -14.86 -8.04 35.31
N LEU A 703 -14.69 -6.75 34.97
CA LEU A 703 -14.18 -6.33 33.68
C LEU A 703 -12.68 -6.63 33.59
N THR A 704 -12.30 -7.56 32.73
CA THR A 704 -10.91 -7.82 32.35
C THR A 704 -10.39 -6.81 31.34
N SER A 705 -11.28 -6.18 30.59
CA SER A 705 -10.93 -5.10 29.66
C SER A 705 -11.99 -3.99 29.66
N LEU A 706 -11.52 -2.74 29.77
CA LEU A 706 -12.34 -1.54 29.64
C LEU A 706 -11.66 -0.57 28.68
N HIS A 707 -12.14 -0.53 27.44
CA HIS A 707 -11.70 0.42 26.43
C HIS A 707 -12.66 1.59 26.36
N LEU A 708 -12.19 2.79 26.68
CA LEU A 708 -12.96 4.03 26.51
C LEU A 708 -12.24 4.87 25.44
N GLY A 709 -12.65 4.74 24.19
CA GLY A 709 -12.13 5.54 23.08
C GLY A 709 -12.76 6.94 23.06
N GLY A 710 -11.95 7.98 22.92
CA GLY A 710 -12.43 9.36 22.85
C GLY A 710 -11.30 10.37 23.01
N TYR A 711 -11.07 11.17 21.96
CA TYR A 711 -10.06 12.21 21.90
C TYR A 711 -10.20 13.17 23.12
N ASP A 712 -9.14 13.27 23.92
CA ASP A 712 -8.89 14.27 24.99
C ASP A 712 -9.54 14.14 26.40
N ARG A 713 -10.51 13.26 26.68
CA ARG A 713 -11.18 13.26 28.02
C ARG A 713 -10.89 12.12 28.98
N VAL A 714 -10.38 10.97 28.52
CA VAL A 714 -10.04 9.84 29.39
C VAL A 714 -8.93 10.21 30.38
N ALA A 715 -7.97 11.03 29.95
CA ALA A 715 -6.93 11.57 30.83
C ALA A 715 -7.48 12.46 31.96
N GLN A 716 -8.52 13.25 31.68
CA GLN A 716 -9.17 14.10 32.69
C GLN A 716 -9.94 13.26 33.71
N VAL A 717 -10.60 12.20 33.26
CA VAL A 717 -11.34 11.25 34.12
C VAL A 717 -10.42 10.56 35.11
N ARG A 718 -9.27 10.08 34.65
CA ARG A 718 -8.25 9.46 35.50
C ARG A 718 -7.69 10.43 36.55
N ALA A 719 -7.50 11.70 36.18
CA ALA A 719 -6.96 12.74 37.06
C ALA A 719 -7.92 13.11 38.21
N LYS A 720 -9.22 13.24 37.91
CA LYS A 720 -10.25 13.53 38.92
C LYS A 720 -10.54 12.33 39.82
N TYR A 721 -10.36 11.11 39.31
CA TYR A 721 -10.55 9.88 40.09
C TYR A 721 -9.45 9.63 41.12
N ARG A 722 -8.18 9.86 40.76
CA ARG A 722 -7.05 9.76 41.71
C ARG A 722 -7.12 10.81 42.82
N SER A 723 -7.82 11.92 42.64
CA SER A 723 -7.99 12.93 43.69
C SER A 723 -9.13 12.64 44.66
N THR A 724 -9.98 11.63 44.40
CA THR A 724 -11.18 11.34 45.21
C THR A 724 -11.22 9.94 45.83
N ALA A 725 -10.32 9.02 45.46
CA ALA A 725 -10.32 7.65 46.00
C ALA A 725 -9.24 7.43 47.07
N ASP A 726 -9.67 6.85 48.18
CA ASP A 726 -8.85 6.29 49.25
C ASP A 726 -8.16 5.00 48.71
N ASN A 727 -6.83 5.03 48.61
CA ASN A 727 -5.78 4.05 48.23
C ASN A 727 -6.05 2.51 48.15
N ARG A 728 -7.21 1.99 47.72
CA ARG A 728 -7.52 0.54 47.73
C ARG A 728 -8.09 -0.02 46.41
N LEU A 729 -7.52 0.36 45.27
CA LEU A 729 -7.74 -0.38 44.01
C LEU A 729 -6.43 -1.04 43.62
N ASP A 730 -6.44 -2.37 43.56
CA ASP A 730 -5.31 -3.24 43.21
C ASP A 730 -4.75 -2.92 41.82
N ASP A 731 -3.43 -3.10 41.66
CA ASP A 731 -2.63 -2.77 40.48
C ASP A 731 -2.94 -3.61 39.22
N ASP A 732 -3.91 -4.54 39.27
CA ASP A 732 -4.19 -5.51 38.19
C ASP A 732 -5.20 -5.01 37.12
N PHE A 733 -5.75 -3.80 37.24
CA PHE A 733 -6.74 -3.27 36.29
C PHE A 733 -6.09 -2.41 35.17
N GLU A 734 -5.81 -3.01 34.01
CA GLU A 734 -5.32 -2.29 32.82
C GLU A 734 -6.44 -1.52 32.12
N LEU A 735 -6.59 -0.23 32.47
CA LEU A 735 -7.36 0.71 31.64
C LEU A 735 -6.53 1.07 30.39
N VAL A 736 -6.80 0.39 29.27
CA VAL A 736 -6.12 0.59 27.98
C VAL A 736 -6.77 1.77 27.24
N SER A 737 -6.07 2.91 27.20
CA SER A 737 -6.43 4.05 26.35
C SER A 737 -5.75 3.92 24.99
N THR A 738 -6.53 3.81 23.92
CA THR A 738 -6.07 3.96 22.52
C THR A 738 -6.46 5.31 21.98
#